data_AF-A0A0F9NQR8-F1
#
_entry.id   AF-A0A0F9NQR8-F1
#
_cell.length_a   1.000
_cell.length_b   1.000
_cell.length_c   1.000
_cell.angle_alpha   90.00
_cell.angle_beta   90.00
_cell.angle_gamma   90.00
#
_symmetry.space_group_name_H-M   'P 1'
#
loop_
_entity.id
_entity.type
_entity.pdbx_description
1 polymer ?
#
loop_
_entity_poly.entity_id
_entity_poly.type
_entity_poly.pdbx_seq_one_letter_code
_entity_poly.pdbx_strand_id
1 'polypeptide(L)'
;MEQPPVTFISSTDAFLESMDNLVTLKEGIPVSFDIEATSLDPFTGKIILMQIGTKDWVNVYDVRKLPEDKIVYLLDLLKVREVICHNAKFEWLYIYEKYGIELNRLYDTMLSEVLILAGVGRPFYSLFDLVDKYFSVELNKETRSVFENNYDLLITPEVVDYAANDVLYLPYLREQQIEMLKEIKSMRIHDLEMRLLPVIAKMEHNGVLLNKEEWTRLALHALDRAGELNGEIQDTIEDTVKAEIEKYVGDWEDARAMLKHFKVTLTKEKKKVKYSRDYLSTVTDVHGMVQVFNENFNAGSPIQMKRILAVSGVRVSSTNSKVMKREHPNDPFVDLIVRYREWKKRGSSFGFNFFDFINPKTGRIHSQFNQLGTATGRFASEKVNLQNVLALSESRNCFLATEGYEMITADYSQIELVIAADISGEERMIEAFLAGESLHEQTAIDVLGASPEAVIANERGDRKDNKIYTIAKSTNFAIIYGVSAKGLATQFGLPHKEGLKILAKHRETYPKLHAFIDLAKAHIVSRGYSITPMGRRRHFVVARRFDKYTIKDKFRIEREGFNHIVQGGSADMLKLAMVTISELNPFGNLLRAILTVHDEIVYEARKDIVNEAKEFIERQMVLAGEAFVKKVPVKVGVKSGPYWEK
;
A
#
# COMPACT_ATOMS: atom_id res chain seq x y z
N MET A 1 -23.93 -10.00 -30.04
CA MET A 1 -24.33 -11.07 -29.10
C MET A 1 -25.83 -10.96 -28.94
N GLU A 2 -26.56 -12.06 -29.01
CA GLU A 2 -27.98 -12.07 -28.65
C GLU A 2 -28.06 -11.91 -27.12
N GLN A 3 -28.91 -10.99 -26.64
CA GLN A 3 -29.03 -10.76 -25.19
C GLN A 3 -29.93 -11.83 -24.59
N PRO A 4 -29.50 -12.52 -23.51
CA PRO A 4 -30.37 -13.44 -22.80
C PRO A 4 -31.61 -12.74 -22.24
N PRO A 5 -32.72 -13.48 -22.08
CA PRO A 5 -33.91 -12.97 -21.39
C PRO A 5 -33.58 -12.52 -19.97
N VAL A 6 -34.12 -11.35 -19.59
CA VAL A 6 -34.04 -10.76 -18.25
C VAL A 6 -35.38 -10.97 -17.53
N THR A 7 -35.35 -11.56 -16.34
CA THR A 7 -36.54 -11.81 -15.51
C THR A 7 -36.45 -11.03 -14.20
N PHE A 8 -37.43 -10.19 -13.91
CA PHE A 8 -37.54 -9.47 -12.64
C PHE A 8 -38.38 -10.27 -11.62
N ILE A 9 -37.83 -10.47 -10.43
CA ILE A 9 -38.38 -11.37 -9.42
C ILE A 9 -38.66 -10.56 -8.16
N SER A 10 -39.95 -10.45 -7.81
CA SER A 10 -40.42 -9.62 -6.71
C SER A 10 -41.51 -10.26 -5.85
N SER A 11 -41.74 -11.57 -6.02
CA SER A 11 -42.67 -12.37 -5.22
C SER A 11 -42.09 -13.76 -4.96
N THR A 12 -42.62 -14.46 -3.97
CA THR A 12 -42.18 -15.84 -3.66
C THR A 12 -42.50 -16.81 -4.79
N ASP A 13 -43.65 -16.66 -5.47
CA ASP A 13 -44.01 -17.53 -6.59
C ASP A 13 -43.04 -17.35 -7.76
N ALA A 14 -42.74 -16.11 -8.13
CA ALA A 14 -41.75 -15.80 -9.17
C ALA A 14 -40.35 -16.30 -8.78
N PHE A 15 -40.01 -16.25 -7.49
CA PHE A 15 -38.75 -16.82 -7.00
C PHE A 15 -38.70 -18.33 -7.27
N LEU A 16 -39.74 -19.07 -6.90
CA LEU A 16 -39.81 -20.53 -7.10
C LEU A 16 -39.72 -20.90 -8.58
N GLU A 17 -40.44 -20.20 -9.45
CA GLU A 17 -40.36 -20.40 -10.91
C GLU A 17 -38.95 -20.14 -11.44
N SER A 18 -38.26 -19.11 -10.91
CA SER A 18 -36.91 -18.78 -11.34
C SER A 18 -35.85 -19.79 -10.91
N MET A 19 -36.12 -20.62 -9.89
CA MET A 19 -35.13 -21.55 -9.33
C MET A 19 -34.74 -22.65 -10.30
N ASP A 20 -35.62 -23.04 -11.23
CA ASP A 20 -35.31 -24.03 -12.25
C ASP A 20 -34.06 -23.65 -13.04
N ASN A 21 -33.89 -22.36 -13.35
CA ASN A 21 -32.72 -21.86 -14.07
C ASN A 21 -31.39 -22.16 -13.35
N LEU A 22 -31.37 -22.09 -12.03
CA LEU A 22 -30.14 -22.26 -11.22
C LEU A 22 -29.96 -23.70 -10.72
N VAL A 23 -31.04 -24.38 -10.36
CA VAL A 23 -31.01 -25.76 -9.84
C VAL A 23 -30.71 -26.76 -10.96
N THR A 24 -31.26 -26.55 -12.16
CA THR A 24 -31.00 -27.43 -13.31
C THR A 24 -29.70 -27.10 -14.04
N LEU A 25 -29.04 -26.00 -13.66
CA LEU A 25 -27.78 -25.58 -14.26
C LEU A 25 -26.71 -26.66 -14.04
N LYS A 26 -26.16 -27.16 -15.15
CA LYS A 26 -25.13 -28.22 -15.13
C LYS A 26 -23.98 -27.86 -14.20
N GLU A 27 -23.40 -28.89 -13.59
CA GLU A 27 -22.22 -28.75 -12.75
C GLU A 27 -21.07 -28.11 -13.54
N GLY A 28 -20.32 -27.21 -12.89
CA GLY A 28 -19.18 -26.52 -13.48
C GLY A 28 -19.51 -25.31 -14.34
N ILE A 29 -20.79 -25.01 -14.63
CA ILE A 29 -21.15 -23.75 -15.29
C ILE A 29 -21.03 -22.60 -14.26
N PRO A 30 -20.19 -21.58 -14.51
CA PRO A 30 -20.07 -20.44 -13.63
C PRO A 30 -21.27 -19.51 -13.75
N VAL A 31 -21.50 -18.71 -12.71
CA VAL A 31 -22.67 -17.84 -12.61
C VAL A 31 -22.22 -16.42 -12.31
N SER A 32 -22.69 -15.45 -13.08
CA SER A 32 -22.48 -14.04 -12.79
C SER A 32 -23.28 -13.61 -11.57
N PHE A 33 -22.72 -12.75 -10.74
CA PHE A 33 -23.37 -12.20 -9.57
C PHE A 33 -23.01 -10.74 -9.35
N ASP A 34 -24.01 -9.94 -9.00
CA ASP A 34 -23.87 -8.53 -8.63
C ASP A 34 -24.94 -8.15 -7.60
N ILE A 35 -24.74 -7.04 -6.88
CA ILE A 35 -25.72 -6.48 -5.96
C ILE A 35 -25.84 -4.96 -6.15
N GLU A 36 -27.04 -4.44 -5.91
CA GLU A 36 -27.25 -3.00 -5.72
C GLU A 36 -27.56 -2.69 -4.26
N ALA A 37 -26.88 -1.71 -3.69
CA ALA A 37 -26.97 -1.37 -2.28
C ALA A 37 -27.07 0.13 -2.02
N THR A 38 -27.65 0.51 -0.88
CA THR A 38 -27.86 1.92 -0.50
C THR A 38 -26.60 2.69 -0.13
N SER A 39 -25.46 2.01 0.03
CA SER A 39 -24.20 2.60 0.49
C SER A 39 -23.00 1.79 0.04
N LEU A 40 -21.80 2.37 0.14
CA LEU A 40 -20.55 1.64 -0.02
C LEU A 40 -20.09 0.91 1.26
N ASP A 41 -20.70 1.20 2.41
CA ASP A 41 -20.38 0.56 3.69
C ASP A 41 -21.32 -0.63 3.96
N PRO A 42 -20.82 -1.89 3.97
CA PRO A 42 -21.65 -3.08 4.21
C PRO A 42 -22.32 -3.09 5.58
N PHE A 43 -21.73 -2.46 6.60
CA PHE A 43 -22.29 -2.45 7.96
C PHE A 43 -23.56 -1.61 8.04
N THR A 44 -23.60 -0.44 7.37
CA THR A 44 -24.75 0.47 7.40
C THR A 44 -25.68 0.33 6.22
N GLY A 45 -25.16 -0.08 5.06
CA GLY A 45 -25.92 -0.22 3.83
C GLY A 45 -26.92 -1.37 3.87
N LYS A 46 -27.88 -1.34 2.95
CA LYS A 46 -28.88 -2.37 2.73
C LYS A 46 -28.86 -2.78 1.27
N ILE A 47 -29.04 -4.07 1.01
CA ILE A 47 -29.15 -4.61 -0.34
C ILE A 47 -30.57 -4.35 -0.86
N ILE A 48 -30.68 -3.85 -2.09
CA ILE A 48 -31.94 -3.58 -2.79
C ILE A 48 -32.17 -4.68 -3.82
N LEU A 49 -31.20 -4.87 -4.74
CA LEU A 49 -31.27 -5.87 -5.80
C LEU A 49 -30.12 -6.87 -5.66
N MET A 50 -30.38 -8.11 -6.10
CA MET A 50 -29.37 -9.11 -6.39
C MET A 50 -29.57 -9.59 -7.82
N GLN A 51 -28.49 -9.66 -8.59
CA GLN A 51 -28.51 -10.04 -9.99
C GLN A 51 -27.72 -11.33 -10.15
N ILE A 52 -28.33 -12.32 -10.81
CA ILE A 52 -27.69 -13.61 -11.09
C ILE A 52 -27.91 -13.92 -12.55
N GLY A 53 -26.85 -14.32 -13.26
CA GLY A 53 -26.96 -14.57 -14.70
C GLY A 53 -25.99 -15.58 -15.25
N THR A 54 -26.33 -16.09 -16.42
CA THR A 54 -25.46 -16.88 -17.28
C THR A 54 -25.50 -16.28 -18.70
N LYS A 55 -24.97 -16.99 -19.69
CA LYS A 55 -25.13 -16.59 -21.09
C LYS A 55 -26.56 -16.75 -21.61
N ASP A 56 -27.36 -17.58 -20.95
CA ASP A 56 -28.68 -18.02 -21.45
C ASP A 56 -29.84 -17.30 -20.76
N TRP A 57 -29.62 -16.70 -19.59
CA TRP A 57 -30.65 -16.02 -18.80
C TRP A 57 -30.03 -15.06 -17.78
N VAL A 58 -30.80 -14.04 -17.38
CA VAL A 58 -30.49 -13.14 -16.26
C VAL A 58 -31.72 -12.99 -15.36
N ASN A 59 -31.54 -13.14 -14.06
CA ASN A 59 -32.55 -12.95 -13.04
C ASN A 59 -32.17 -11.76 -12.14
N VAL A 60 -33.10 -10.84 -11.94
CA VAL A 60 -32.95 -9.68 -11.05
C VAL A 60 -33.94 -9.79 -9.90
N TYR A 61 -33.44 -10.02 -8.69
CA TYR A 61 -34.22 -10.25 -7.48
C TYR A 61 -34.36 -8.94 -6.68
N ASP A 62 -35.59 -8.50 -6.41
CA ASP A 62 -35.85 -7.45 -5.40
C ASP A 62 -35.81 -8.07 -4.01
N VAL A 63 -34.63 -7.99 -3.38
CA VAL A 63 -34.32 -8.63 -2.09
C VAL A 63 -35.25 -8.15 -0.98
N ARG A 64 -35.79 -6.93 -1.11
CA ARG A 64 -36.67 -6.31 -0.11
C ARG A 64 -38.05 -6.97 -0.06
N LYS A 65 -38.44 -7.67 -1.13
CA LYS A 65 -39.75 -8.31 -1.29
C LYS A 65 -39.71 -9.82 -1.09
N LEU A 66 -38.52 -10.38 -0.89
CA LEU A 66 -38.33 -11.82 -0.74
C LEU A 66 -38.07 -12.17 0.74
N PRO A 67 -38.62 -13.30 1.22
CA PRO A 67 -38.28 -13.81 2.54
C PRO A 67 -36.78 -14.14 2.66
N GLU A 68 -36.21 -13.92 3.84
CA GLU A 68 -34.78 -14.12 4.10
C GLU A 68 -34.31 -15.57 3.84
N ASP A 69 -35.13 -16.58 4.15
CA ASP A 69 -34.81 -17.99 3.89
C ASP A 69 -34.62 -18.29 2.40
N LYS A 70 -35.30 -17.55 1.52
CA LYS A 70 -35.14 -17.66 0.06
C LYS A 70 -33.82 -17.06 -0.40
N ILE A 71 -33.44 -15.92 0.17
CA ILE A 71 -32.16 -15.27 -0.10
C ILE A 71 -31.00 -16.16 0.37
N VAL A 72 -31.10 -16.70 1.58
CA VAL A 72 -30.10 -17.64 2.12
C VAL A 72 -30.00 -18.88 1.23
N TYR A 73 -31.12 -19.48 0.82
CA TYR A 73 -31.13 -20.62 -0.09
C TYR A 73 -30.46 -20.30 -1.43
N LEU A 74 -30.75 -19.13 -2.01
CA LEU A 74 -30.12 -18.66 -3.24
C LEU A 74 -28.60 -18.54 -3.10
N LEU A 75 -28.14 -17.92 -2.02
CA LEU A 75 -26.71 -17.77 -1.73
C LEU A 75 -26.02 -19.11 -1.46
N ASP A 76 -26.71 -20.07 -0.82
CA ASP A 76 -26.19 -21.41 -0.61
C ASP A 76 -25.95 -22.17 -1.93
N LEU A 77 -26.82 -21.96 -2.93
CA LEU A 77 -26.62 -22.49 -4.28
C LEU A 77 -25.41 -21.84 -4.99
N LEU A 78 -25.10 -20.59 -4.68
CA LEU A 78 -23.92 -19.90 -5.25
C LEU A 78 -22.61 -20.41 -4.63
N LYS A 79 -22.57 -20.76 -3.34
CA LYS A 79 -21.34 -21.23 -2.65
C LYS A 79 -20.66 -22.42 -3.33
N VAL A 80 -21.46 -23.30 -3.93
CA VAL A 80 -20.95 -24.52 -4.57
C VAL A 80 -20.52 -24.30 -6.02
N ARG A 81 -20.74 -23.10 -6.58
CA ARG A 81 -20.43 -22.74 -7.98
C ARG A 81 -19.29 -21.74 -8.03
N GLU A 82 -18.67 -21.60 -9.20
CA GLU A 82 -17.81 -20.45 -9.45
C GLU A 82 -18.70 -19.23 -9.73
N VAL A 83 -18.45 -18.15 -8.99
CA VAL A 83 -19.24 -16.92 -9.02
C VAL A 83 -18.41 -15.81 -9.67
N ILE A 84 -18.88 -15.27 -10.78
CA ILE A 84 -18.21 -14.22 -11.55
C ILE A 84 -18.74 -12.87 -11.12
N CYS A 85 -17.87 -12.00 -10.63
CA CYS A 85 -18.22 -10.62 -10.25
C CYS A 85 -17.26 -9.63 -10.92
N HIS A 86 -17.61 -8.36 -10.87
CA HIS A 86 -16.68 -7.27 -11.14
C HIS A 86 -16.44 -6.52 -9.83
N ASN A 87 -15.21 -6.55 -9.30
CA ASN A 87 -14.91 -6.05 -7.94
C ASN A 87 -15.60 -6.88 -6.83
N ALA A 88 -15.45 -8.21 -6.91
CA ALA A 88 -16.12 -9.25 -6.11
C ALA A 88 -16.03 -9.04 -4.58
N LYS A 89 -15.02 -8.30 -4.13
CA LYS A 89 -14.82 -7.98 -2.71
C LYS A 89 -16.01 -7.19 -2.15
N PHE A 90 -16.65 -6.34 -2.95
CA PHE A 90 -17.81 -5.57 -2.53
C PHE A 90 -19.01 -6.49 -2.25
N GLU A 91 -19.34 -7.36 -3.20
CA GLU A 91 -20.44 -8.33 -3.05
C GLU A 91 -20.16 -9.25 -1.87
N TRP A 92 -18.93 -9.79 -1.77
CA TRP A 92 -18.54 -10.68 -0.69
C TRP A 92 -18.73 -10.05 0.69
N LEU A 93 -18.28 -8.79 0.89
CA LEU A 93 -18.41 -8.07 2.16
C LEU A 93 -19.88 -7.91 2.58
N TYR A 94 -20.76 -7.58 1.63
CA TYR A 94 -22.18 -7.44 1.89
C TYR A 94 -22.85 -8.77 2.23
N ILE A 95 -22.58 -9.81 1.45
CA ILE A 95 -23.15 -11.14 1.68
C ILE A 95 -22.70 -11.70 3.03
N TYR A 96 -21.43 -11.55 3.36
CA TYR A 96 -20.90 -11.98 4.65
C TYR A 96 -21.52 -11.19 5.81
N GLU A 97 -21.58 -9.87 5.72
CA GLU A 97 -22.13 -9.02 6.79
C GLU A 97 -23.63 -9.23 7.01
N LYS A 98 -24.42 -9.45 5.95
CA LYS A 98 -25.88 -9.60 6.07
C LYS A 98 -26.33 -11.00 6.43
N TYR A 99 -25.65 -12.02 5.91
CA TYR A 99 -26.13 -13.40 5.97
C TYR A 99 -25.13 -14.38 6.59
N GLY A 100 -23.90 -13.95 6.90
CA GLY A 100 -22.85 -14.83 7.43
C GLY A 100 -22.37 -15.88 6.43
N ILE A 101 -22.62 -15.67 5.13
CA ILE A 101 -22.29 -16.60 4.05
C ILE A 101 -20.98 -16.17 3.37
N GLU A 102 -20.08 -17.13 3.19
CA GLU A 102 -18.80 -16.92 2.50
C GLU A 102 -18.86 -17.48 1.07
N LEU A 103 -18.72 -16.61 0.08
CA LEU A 103 -18.57 -17.01 -1.33
C LEU A 103 -17.09 -17.22 -1.63
N ASN A 104 -16.63 -18.48 -1.60
CA ASN A 104 -15.18 -18.79 -1.65
C ASN A 104 -14.65 -19.10 -3.07
N ARG A 105 -15.52 -19.32 -4.05
CA ARG A 105 -15.15 -19.68 -5.43
C ARG A 105 -15.40 -18.50 -6.37
N LEU A 106 -14.66 -17.42 -6.19
CA LEU A 106 -14.86 -16.17 -6.93
C LEU A 106 -13.99 -16.09 -8.18
N TYR A 107 -14.54 -15.47 -9.23
CA TYR A 107 -13.80 -14.93 -10.36
C TYR A 107 -14.07 -13.42 -10.43
N ASP A 108 -13.02 -12.62 -10.28
CA ASP A 108 -13.12 -11.16 -10.36
C ASP A 108 -12.54 -10.67 -11.69
N THR A 109 -13.41 -10.13 -12.55
CA THR A 109 -13.03 -9.61 -13.87
C THR A 109 -12.10 -8.39 -13.78
N MET A 110 -12.24 -7.56 -12.74
CA MET A 110 -11.37 -6.41 -12.50
C MET A 110 -9.96 -6.86 -12.13
N LEU A 111 -9.83 -7.79 -11.18
CA LEU A 111 -8.52 -8.32 -10.77
C LEU A 111 -7.84 -9.10 -11.89
N SER A 112 -8.61 -9.86 -12.66
CA SER A 112 -8.12 -10.59 -13.83
C SER A 112 -7.50 -9.63 -14.86
N GLU A 113 -8.14 -8.49 -15.12
CA GLU A 113 -7.59 -7.46 -15.99
C GLU A 113 -6.27 -6.87 -15.47
N VAL A 114 -6.20 -6.60 -14.16
CA VAL A 114 -4.98 -6.05 -13.54
C VAL A 114 -3.80 -7.00 -13.73
N LEU A 115 -4.02 -8.31 -13.64
CA LEU A 115 -2.99 -9.32 -13.87
C LEU A 115 -2.57 -9.41 -15.35
N ILE A 116 -3.51 -9.27 -16.27
CA ILE A 116 -3.24 -9.30 -17.72
C ILE A 116 -2.34 -8.12 -18.12
N LEU A 117 -2.62 -6.93 -17.59
CA LEU A 117 -1.90 -5.70 -17.95
C LEU A 117 -0.66 -5.45 -17.07
N ALA A 118 -0.67 -5.91 -15.83
CA ALA A 118 0.36 -5.78 -14.78
C ALA A 118 1.56 -4.89 -15.14
N GLY A 119 1.47 -3.58 -14.92
CA GLY A 119 2.57 -2.62 -15.18
C GLY A 119 2.48 -1.83 -16.47
N VAL A 120 1.52 -2.14 -17.35
CA VAL A 120 1.08 -1.27 -18.45
C VAL A 120 -0.41 -0.90 -18.28
N GLY A 121 -0.84 0.20 -18.90
CA GLY A 121 -2.22 0.68 -18.76
C GLY A 121 -2.54 1.24 -17.36
N ARG A 122 -3.83 1.40 -17.06
CA ARG A 122 -4.30 1.79 -15.71
C ARG A 122 -4.57 0.55 -14.86
N PRO A 123 -4.38 0.61 -13.53
CA PRO A 123 -4.47 -0.56 -12.66
C PRO A 123 -5.90 -1.10 -12.51
N PHE A 124 -6.93 -0.25 -12.42
CA PHE A 124 -8.32 -0.70 -12.24
C PHE A 124 -9.20 -0.11 -13.35
N TYR A 125 -9.94 -0.99 -14.02
CA TYR A 125 -10.94 -0.65 -15.04
C TYR A 125 -12.32 -0.88 -14.45
N SER A 126 -13.25 0.04 -14.69
CA SER A 126 -14.66 -0.23 -14.37
C SER A 126 -15.23 -1.27 -15.33
N LEU A 127 -16.34 -1.90 -14.95
CA LEU A 127 -17.03 -2.87 -15.81
C LEU A 127 -17.35 -2.25 -17.18
N PHE A 128 -17.89 -1.02 -17.17
CA PHE A 128 -18.19 -0.27 -18.38
C PHE A 128 -16.97 -0.09 -19.30
N ASP A 129 -15.80 0.19 -18.71
CA ASP A 129 -14.58 0.32 -19.49
C ASP A 129 -14.12 -1.02 -20.08
N LEU A 130 -14.36 -2.14 -19.39
CA LEU A 130 -14.05 -3.47 -19.90
C LEU A 130 -15.04 -3.87 -21.00
N VAL A 131 -16.32 -3.58 -20.85
CA VAL A 131 -17.33 -3.89 -21.86
C VAL A 131 -17.04 -3.14 -23.16
N ASP A 132 -16.71 -1.85 -23.08
CA ASP A 132 -16.27 -1.08 -24.24
C ASP A 132 -14.98 -1.66 -24.85
N LYS A 133 -13.96 -1.92 -24.01
CA LYS A 133 -12.68 -2.47 -24.47
C LYS A 133 -12.83 -3.81 -25.20
N TYR A 134 -13.62 -4.73 -24.67
CA TYR A 134 -13.69 -6.12 -25.15
C TYR A 134 -14.78 -6.34 -26.21
N PHE A 135 -15.83 -5.50 -26.23
CA PHE A 135 -16.98 -5.70 -27.11
C PHE A 135 -17.35 -4.47 -27.95
N SER A 136 -16.68 -3.32 -27.74
CA SER A 136 -17.02 -2.04 -28.37
C SER A 136 -18.49 -1.65 -28.15
N VAL A 137 -18.97 -1.91 -26.93
CA VAL A 137 -20.32 -1.57 -26.47
C VAL A 137 -20.21 -0.52 -25.37
N GLU A 138 -20.87 0.62 -25.57
CA GLU A 138 -21.02 1.64 -24.54
C GLU A 138 -22.28 1.37 -23.71
N LEU A 139 -22.10 1.24 -22.40
CA LEU A 139 -23.18 1.09 -21.43
C LEU A 139 -23.47 2.42 -20.73
N ASN A 140 -24.74 2.63 -20.36
CA ASN A 140 -25.17 3.85 -19.66
C ASN A 140 -24.67 3.85 -18.21
N LYS A 141 -24.09 4.97 -17.76
CA LYS A 141 -23.50 5.17 -16.43
C LYS A 141 -24.40 5.94 -15.45
N GLU A 142 -25.52 6.51 -15.92
CA GLU A 142 -26.28 7.53 -15.18
C GLU A 142 -27.21 6.96 -14.09
N THR A 143 -27.49 5.64 -14.09
CA THR A 143 -28.49 5.05 -13.20
C THR A 143 -27.95 4.69 -11.82
N ARG A 144 -26.65 4.46 -11.61
CA ARG A 144 -26.12 3.97 -10.33
C ARG A 144 -26.45 4.86 -9.12
N SER A 145 -26.42 6.18 -9.29
CA SER A 145 -26.65 7.13 -8.19
C SER A 145 -28.06 7.08 -7.62
N VAL A 146 -29.03 6.47 -8.32
CA VAL A 146 -30.43 6.41 -7.85
C VAL A 146 -30.61 5.48 -6.65
N PHE A 147 -29.66 4.56 -6.42
CA PHE A 147 -29.67 3.63 -5.28
C PHE A 147 -29.10 4.25 -3.99
N GLU A 148 -28.23 5.27 -4.10
CA GLU A 148 -27.54 5.86 -2.95
C GLU A 148 -28.53 6.47 -1.95
N ASN A 149 -28.46 5.99 -0.70
CA ASN A 149 -29.37 6.39 0.39
C ASN A 149 -30.87 6.23 0.09
N ASN A 150 -31.24 5.39 -0.88
CA ASN A 150 -32.62 5.27 -1.38
C ASN A 150 -33.14 3.84 -1.28
N TYR A 151 -33.42 3.37 -0.06
CA TYR A 151 -33.88 2.01 0.16
C TYR A 151 -35.27 1.73 -0.43
N ASP A 152 -36.13 2.75 -0.51
CA ASP A 152 -37.51 2.64 -1.00
C ASP A 152 -37.62 2.94 -2.51
N LEU A 153 -36.50 2.87 -3.24
CA LEU A 153 -36.43 3.09 -4.68
C LEU A 153 -37.49 2.27 -5.42
N LEU A 154 -38.24 2.93 -6.29
CA LEU A 154 -39.14 2.29 -7.24
C LEU A 154 -38.33 1.57 -8.33
N ILE A 155 -38.54 0.27 -8.47
CA ILE A 155 -37.86 -0.54 -9.49
C ILE A 155 -38.66 -0.47 -10.79
N THR A 156 -38.21 0.37 -11.71
CA THR A 156 -38.76 0.49 -13.07
C THR A 156 -38.06 -0.48 -14.02
N PRO A 157 -38.61 -0.75 -15.22
CA PRO A 157 -37.93 -1.57 -16.23
C PRO A 157 -36.51 -1.09 -16.56
N GLU A 158 -36.28 0.22 -16.62
CA GLU A 158 -34.95 0.79 -16.88
C GLU A 158 -33.95 0.50 -15.76
N VAL A 159 -34.41 0.44 -14.50
CA VAL A 159 -33.58 0.04 -13.35
C VAL A 159 -33.25 -1.45 -13.43
N VAL A 160 -34.21 -2.29 -13.84
CA VAL A 160 -33.98 -3.73 -14.06
C VAL A 160 -32.97 -3.95 -15.18
N ASP A 161 -33.11 -3.26 -16.30
CA ASP A 161 -32.20 -3.39 -17.44
C ASP A 161 -30.78 -2.92 -17.08
N TYR A 162 -30.67 -1.80 -16.34
CA TYR A 162 -29.40 -1.34 -15.81
C TYR A 162 -28.75 -2.41 -14.92
N ALA A 163 -29.47 -2.90 -13.91
CA ALA A 163 -28.99 -3.92 -12.98
C ALA A 163 -28.58 -5.22 -13.71
N ALA A 164 -29.34 -5.63 -14.72
CA ALA A 164 -29.04 -6.81 -15.51
C ALA A 164 -27.72 -6.69 -16.31
N ASN A 165 -27.38 -5.49 -16.79
CA ASN A 165 -26.16 -5.25 -17.55
C ASN A 165 -24.88 -5.53 -16.74
N ASP A 166 -24.93 -5.39 -15.40
CA ASP A 166 -23.76 -5.64 -14.54
C ASP A 166 -23.35 -7.11 -14.48
N VAL A 167 -24.27 -8.04 -14.79
CA VAL A 167 -23.99 -9.49 -14.86
C VAL A 167 -23.94 -10.05 -16.27
N LEU A 168 -24.53 -9.35 -17.24
CA LEU A 168 -24.72 -9.80 -18.63
C LEU A 168 -23.41 -10.16 -19.35
N TYR A 169 -22.39 -9.30 -19.21
CA TYR A 169 -21.15 -9.41 -19.96
C TYR A 169 -20.06 -10.22 -19.23
N LEU A 170 -20.23 -10.47 -17.92
CA LEU A 170 -19.20 -11.12 -17.11
C LEU A 170 -18.79 -12.53 -17.59
N PRO A 171 -19.69 -13.41 -18.08
CA PRO A 171 -19.30 -14.73 -18.57
C PRO A 171 -18.39 -14.63 -19.81
N TYR A 172 -18.68 -13.68 -20.69
CA TYR A 172 -17.91 -13.44 -21.91
C TYR A 172 -16.55 -12.79 -21.60
N LEU A 173 -16.51 -11.84 -20.66
CA LEU A 173 -15.26 -11.25 -20.17
C LEU A 173 -14.35 -12.32 -19.57
N ARG A 174 -14.90 -13.16 -18.69
CA ARG A 174 -14.17 -14.26 -18.05
C ARG A 174 -13.52 -15.17 -19.08
N GLU A 175 -14.24 -15.61 -20.11
CA GLU A 175 -13.69 -16.48 -21.14
C GLU A 175 -12.52 -15.85 -21.89
N GLN A 176 -12.66 -14.60 -22.35
CA GLN A 176 -11.57 -13.92 -23.06
C GLN A 176 -10.37 -13.67 -22.15
N GLN A 177 -10.60 -13.24 -20.91
CA GLN A 177 -9.54 -13.02 -19.93
C GLN A 177 -8.81 -14.32 -19.56
N ILE A 178 -9.51 -15.45 -19.44
CA ILE A 178 -8.87 -16.76 -19.20
C ILE A 178 -7.93 -17.14 -20.34
N GLU A 179 -8.34 -16.95 -21.60
CA GLU A 179 -7.46 -17.24 -22.73
C GLU A 179 -6.21 -16.34 -22.71
N MET A 180 -6.39 -15.04 -22.44
CA MET A 180 -5.25 -14.12 -22.28
C MET A 180 -4.33 -14.52 -21.12
N LEU A 181 -4.87 -14.91 -19.97
CA LEU A 181 -4.12 -15.37 -18.80
C LEU A 181 -3.33 -16.67 -19.10
N LYS A 182 -3.90 -17.58 -19.89
CA LYS A 182 -3.21 -18.79 -20.38
C LYS A 182 -2.05 -18.42 -21.31
N GLU A 183 -2.26 -17.52 -22.27
CA GLU A 183 -1.22 -17.05 -23.20
C GLU A 183 -0.02 -16.44 -22.45
N ILE A 184 -0.29 -15.63 -21.41
CA ILE A 184 0.75 -15.07 -20.56
C ILE A 184 1.20 -16.00 -19.43
N LYS A 185 0.74 -17.25 -19.38
CA LYS A 185 1.10 -18.27 -18.37
C LYS A 185 0.92 -17.78 -16.91
N SER A 186 -0.10 -16.97 -16.66
CA SER A 186 -0.38 -16.37 -15.34
C SER A 186 -1.49 -17.06 -14.56
N MET A 187 -2.04 -18.18 -15.06
CA MET A 187 -3.16 -18.90 -14.40
C MET A 187 -2.86 -19.27 -12.94
N ARG A 188 -1.63 -19.67 -12.60
CA ARG A 188 -1.26 -19.99 -11.22
C ARG A 188 -1.34 -18.78 -10.29
N ILE A 189 -0.95 -17.60 -10.79
CA ILE A 189 -1.01 -16.36 -10.03
C ILE A 189 -2.45 -15.87 -9.94
N HIS A 190 -3.22 -16.01 -11.02
CA HIS A 190 -4.65 -15.72 -11.03
C HIS A 190 -5.40 -16.53 -9.98
N ASP A 191 -5.20 -17.85 -9.93
CA ASP A 191 -5.79 -18.72 -8.90
C ASP A 191 -5.44 -18.25 -7.48
N LEU A 192 -4.18 -17.90 -7.23
CA LEU A 192 -3.75 -17.34 -5.95
C LEU A 192 -4.51 -16.06 -5.60
N GLU A 193 -4.66 -15.12 -6.55
CA GLU A 193 -5.38 -13.87 -6.31
C GLU A 193 -6.87 -14.09 -6.06
N MET A 194 -7.51 -15.03 -6.77
CA MET A 194 -8.92 -15.35 -6.58
C MET A 194 -9.18 -16.00 -5.22
N ARG A 195 -8.31 -16.93 -4.80
CA ARG A 195 -8.37 -17.56 -3.46
C ARG A 195 -8.07 -16.59 -2.33
N LEU A 196 -7.21 -15.60 -2.59
CA LEU A 196 -6.88 -14.56 -1.62
C LEU A 196 -8.03 -13.57 -1.40
N LEU A 197 -8.86 -13.33 -2.41
CA LEU A 197 -9.94 -12.34 -2.37
C LEU A 197 -10.85 -12.48 -1.15
N PRO A 198 -11.47 -13.65 -0.84
CA PRO A 198 -12.29 -13.80 0.36
C PRO A 198 -11.50 -13.59 1.67
N VAL A 199 -10.21 -13.96 1.69
CA VAL A 199 -9.34 -13.76 2.86
C VAL A 199 -9.15 -12.27 3.15
N ILE A 200 -8.92 -11.48 2.10
CA ILE A 200 -8.76 -10.02 2.23
C ILE A 200 -10.09 -9.36 2.59
N ALA A 201 -11.18 -9.77 1.95
CA ALA A 201 -12.51 -9.27 2.30
C ALA A 201 -12.84 -9.54 3.78
N LYS A 202 -12.56 -10.75 4.28
CA LYS A 202 -12.72 -11.10 5.69
C LYS A 202 -11.82 -10.27 6.61
N MET A 203 -10.57 -10.05 6.24
CA MET A 203 -9.63 -9.23 7.00
C MET A 203 -10.11 -7.77 7.10
N GLU A 204 -10.60 -7.19 6.01
CA GLU A 204 -11.23 -5.85 5.99
C GLU A 204 -12.46 -5.80 6.88
N HIS A 205 -13.32 -6.83 6.81
CA HIS A 205 -14.51 -6.97 7.64
C HIS A 205 -14.16 -7.04 9.13
N ASN A 206 -13.10 -7.75 9.51
CA ASN A 206 -12.69 -7.86 10.90
C ASN A 206 -12.23 -6.50 11.47
N GLY A 207 -11.44 -5.74 10.71
CA GLY A 207 -10.93 -4.42 11.11
C GLY A 207 -10.05 -4.44 12.38
N VAL A 208 -9.64 -3.26 12.85
CA VAL A 208 -8.75 -3.10 14.02
C VAL A 208 -9.25 -2.01 14.98
N LEU A 209 -9.06 -2.23 16.30
CA LEU A 209 -9.37 -1.22 17.32
C LEU A 209 -8.26 -0.17 17.42
N LEU A 210 -8.64 1.07 17.74
CA LEU A 210 -7.71 2.16 18.00
C LEU A 210 -7.97 2.75 19.40
N ASN A 211 -6.93 2.84 20.22
CA ASN A 211 -6.92 3.60 21.45
C ASN A 211 -6.91 5.11 21.13
N LYS A 212 -8.09 5.73 21.13
CA LYS A 212 -8.24 7.16 20.78
C LYS A 212 -7.51 8.10 21.74
N GLU A 213 -7.50 7.77 23.02
CA GLU A 213 -6.89 8.59 24.06
C GLU A 213 -5.37 8.64 23.87
N GLU A 214 -4.76 7.45 23.76
CA GLU A 214 -3.31 7.34 23.56
C GLU A 214 -2.88 7.89 22.20
N TRP A 215 -3.66 7.64 21.14
CA TRP A 215 -3.41 8.24 19.83
C TRP A 215 -3.45 9.77 19.87
N THR A 216 -4.43 10.34 20.56
CA THR A 216 -4.54 11.80 20.77
C THR A 216 -3.34 12.34 21.55
N ARG A 217 -2.94 11.66 22.62
CA ARG A 217 -1.79 12.04 23.46
C ARG A 217 -0.50 12.10 22.64
N LEU A 218 -0.23 11.08 21.83
CA LEU A 218 0.95 11.03 20.95
C LEU A 218 0.90 12.11 19.88
N ALA A 219 -0.26 12.35 19.28
CA ALA A 219 -0.44 13.38 18.26
C ALA A 219 -0.19 14.79 18.82
N LEU A 220 -0.79 15.11 19.97
CA LEU A 220 -0.60 16.40 20.64
C LEU A 220 0.85 16.59 21.07
N HIS A 221 1.46 15.60 21.72
CA HIS A 221 2.88 15.67 22.10
C HIS A 221 3.79 15.92 20.88
N ALA A 222 3.52 15.25 19.76
CA ALA A 222 4.30 15.47 18.54
C ALA A 222 4.10 16.86 17.93
N LEU A 223 2.89 17.42 18.01
CA LEU A 223 2.58 18.78 17.58
C LEU A 223 3.24 19.82 18.48
N ASP A 224 3.25 19.61 19.79
CA ASP A 224 3.90 20.49 20.77
C ASP A 224 5.41 20.53 20.53
N ARG A 225 6.06 19.36 20.41
CA ARG A 225 7.49 19.27 20.04
C ARG A 225 7.79 19.92 18.70
N ALA A 226 6.89 19.80 17.72
CA ALA A 226 7.05 20.49 16.44
C ALA A 226 6.89 22.01 16.59
N GLY A 227 6.01 22.48 17.49
CA GLY A 227 5.84 23.89 17.82
C GLY A 227 7.08 24.50 18.48
N GLU A 228 7.64 23.82 19.48
CA GLU A 228 8.89 24.21 20.15
C GLU A 228 10.04 24.34 19.13
N LEU A 229 10.26 23.31 18.31
CA LEU A 229 11.31 23.34 17.29
C LEU A 229 11.05 24.40 16.21
N ASN A 230 9.79 24.74 15.94
CA ASN A 230 9.46 25.85 15.04
C ASN A 230 9.81 27.20 15.65
N GLY A 231 9.60 27.37 16.96
CA GLY A 231 10.08 28.53 17.72
C GLY A 231 11.60 28.65 17.66
N GLU A 232 12.33 27.57 17.97
CA GLU A 232 13.79 27.55 17.83
C GLU A 232 14.27 27.92 16.42
N ILE A 233 13.56 27.47 15.37
CA ILE A 233 13.86 27.84 13.98
C ILE A 233 13.64 29.35 13.76
N GLN A 234 12.53 29.91 14.26
CA GLN A 234 12.22 31.34 14.14
C GLN A 234 13.27 32.19 14.86
N ASP A 235 13.65 31.82 16.08
CA ASP A 235 14.69 32.51 16.84
C ASP A 235 16.05 32.45 16.11
N THR A 236 16.40 31.29 15.55
CA THR A 236 17.67 31.10 14.82
C THR A 236 17.77 31.98 13.57
N ILE A 237 16.65 32.22 12.88
CA ILE A 237 16.64 33.02 11.65
C ILE A 237 16.36 34.51 11.92
N GLU A 238 15.88 34.88 13.11
CA GLU A 238 15.44 36.24 13.41
C GLU A 238 16.56 37.26 13.17
N ASP A 239 17.74 37.05 13.75
CA ASP A 239 18.89 37.95 13.55
C ASP A 239 19.34 38.01 12.09
N THR A 240 19.26 36.88 11.36
CA THR A 240 19.59 36.83 9.93
C THR A 240 18.59 37.65 9.11
N VAL A 241 17.30 37.51 9.40
CA VAL A 241 16.23 38.24 8.72
C VAL A 241 16.30 39.72 9.07
N LYS A 242 16.55 40.06 10.33
CA LYS A 242 16.75 41.43 10.80
C LYS A 242 17.91 42.09 10.07
N ALA A 243 19.07 41.44 10.01
CA ALA A 243 20.24 41.94 9.29
C ALA A 243 19.97 42.10 7.78
N GLU A 244 19.14 41.23 7.19
CA GLU A 244 18.73 41.36 5.78
C GLU A 244 17.78 42.56 5.57
N ILE A 245 16.84 42.79 6.48
CA ILE A 245 15.89 43.92 6.44
C ILE A 245 16.63 45.25 6.68
N GLU A 246 17.62 45.27 7.58
CA GLU A 246 18.40 46.47 7.90
C GLU A 246 19.11 47.08 6.67
N LYS A 247 19.40 46.28 5.65
CA LYS A 247 19.96 46.74 4.36
C LYS A 247 19.02 47.69 3.59
N TYR A 248 17.75 47.73 3.93
CA TYR A 248 16.70 48.50 3.26
C TYR A 248 16.13 49.62 4.14
N VAL A 249 16.79 49.96 5.26
CA VAL A 249 16.37 51.07 6.12
C VAL A 249 16.36 52.37 5.31
N GLY A 250 15.20 53.01 5.23
CA GLY A 250 14.97 54.21 4.40
C GLY A 250 14.33 53.93 3.04
N ASP A 251 14.29 52.66 2.59
CA ASP A 251 13.58 52.20 1.40
C ASP A 251 12.67 51.01 1.74
N TRP A 252 11.53 51.34 2.35
CA TRP A 252 10.57 50.34 2.83
C TRP A 252 9.81 49.65 1.70
N GLU A 253 9.80 50.21 0.48
CA GLU A 253 9.18 49.57 -0.67
C GLU A 253 9.98 48.35 -1.12
N ASP A 254 11.30 48.49 -1.19
CA ASP A 254 12.21 47.39 -1.48
C ASP A 254 12.27 46.37 -0.34
N ALA A 255 12.23 46.82 0.93
CA ALA A 255 12.10 45.92 2.08
C ALA A 255 10.85 45.02 1.99
N ARG A 256 9.71 45.58 1.53
CA ARG A 256 8.47 44.82 1.28
C ARG A 256 8.57 43.90 0.05
N ALA A 257 9.27 44.33 -0.99
CA ALA A 257 9.55 43.48 -2.15
C ALA A 257 10.42 42.27 -1.77
N MET A 258 11.36 42.45 -0.83
CA MET A 258 12.17 41.38 -0.27
C MET A 258 11.32 40.36 0.50
N LEU A 259 10.31 40.75 1.28
CA LEU A 259 9.37 39.79 1.89
C LEU A 259 8.63 38.94 0.83
N LYS A 260 8.31 39.51 -0.34
CA LYS A 260 7.81 38.73 -1.49
C LYS A 260 8.87 37.76 -2.03
N HIS A 261 10.15 38.12 -1.96
CA HIS A 261 11.28 37.23 -2.22
C HIS A 261 11.33 36.05 -1.24
N PHE A 262 10.64 36.04 -0.11
CA PHE A 262 10.45 34.84 0.70
C PHE A 262 9.18 34.05 0.37
N LYS A 263 8.35 34.48 -0.60
CA LYS A 263 6.99 33.95 -0.85
C LYS A 263 6.10 34.00 0.40
N VAL A 264 6.29 35.00 1.25
CA VAL A 264 5.30 35.37 2.26
C VAL A 264 4.05 35.83 1.51
N THR A 265 2.97 35.04 1.59
CA THR A 265 1.76 35.27 0.80
C THR A 265 0.75 36.06 1.63
N LEU A 266 0.58 37.33 1.29
CA LEU A 266 -0.39 38.23 1.90
C LEU A 266 -1.77 37.96 1.29
N THR A 267 -2.64 37.23 1.99
CA THR A 267 -4.00 36.94 1.51
C THR A 267 -4.98 38.05 1.91
N LYS A 268 -5.86 38.46 1.00
CA LYS A 268 -7.11 39.14 1.36
C LYS A 268 -7.96 38.15 2.17
N GLU A 269 -8.15 38.46 3.45
CA GLU A 269 -9.11 37.87 4.40
C GLU A 269 -9.40 36.36 4.31
N LYS A 270 -8.99 35.60 5.34
CA LYS A 270 -9.87 34.67 6.08
C LYS A 270 -9.10 34.06 7.27
N LYS A 271 -9.62 34.38 8.47
CA LYS A 271 -9.48 33.79 9.82
C LYS A 271 -8.09 33.35 10.29
N LYS A 272 -7.69 33.94 11.43
CA LYS A 272 -6.39 33.96 12.13
C LYS A 272 -5.44 35.00 11.50
N VAL A 273 -5.02 35.96 12.32
CA VAL A 273 -4.49 37.29 11.97
C VAL A 273 -3.60 37.25 10.72
N LYS A 274 -4.02 37.99 9.68
CA LYS A 274 -3.37 38.06 8.37
C LYS A 274 -3.40 39.50 7.90
N TYR A 275 -2.23 40.10 7.77
CA TYR A 275 -2.08 41.51 7.42
C TYR A 275 -2.61 41.81 6.01
N SER A 276 -3.45 42.85 5.89
CA SER A 276 -3.87 43.37 4.59
C SER A 276 -2.69 44.04 3.87
N ARG A 277 -2.77 44.22 2.55
CA ARG A 277 -1.78 45.02 1.81
C ARG A 277 -1.66 46.43 2.41
N ASP A 278 -2.77 46.98 2.87
CA ASP A 278 -2.85 48.30 3.48
C ASP A 278 -2.13 48.35 4.84
N TYR A 279 -2.16 47.27 5.62
CA TYR A 279 -1.39 47.18 6.86
C TYR A 279 0.12 47.19 6.59
N LEU A 280 0.62 46.40 5.62
CA LEU A 280 2.06 46.39 5.34
C LEU A 280 2.59 47.73 4.84
N SER A 281 1.79 48.54 4.15
CA SER A 281 2.21 49.89 3.78
C SER A 281 2.41 50.81 4.99
N THR A 282 1.80 50.50 6.14
CA THR A 282 1.99 51.26 7.39
C THR A 282 3.22 50.81 8.19
N VAL A 283 3.83 49.67 7.85
CA VAL A 283 5.04 49.17 8.51
C VAL A 283 6.27 49.84 7.87
N THR A 284 6.98 50.65 8.65
CA THR A 284 8.11 51.47 8.22
C THR A 284 9.29 51.40 9.20
N ASP A 285 9.41 50.28 9.89
CA ASP A 285 10.48 50.01 10.83
C ASP A 285 10.90 48.54 10.77
N VAL A 286 12.15 48.27 11.18
CA VAL A 286 12.75 46.93 11.10
C VAL A 286 11.98 45.93 11.96
N HIS A 287 11.55 46.34 13.15
CA HIS A 287 10.87 45.45 14.11
C HIS A 287 9.54 44.97 13.55
N GLY A 288 8.71 45.87 13.03
CA GLY A 288 7.45 45.51 12.37
C GLY A 288 7.65 44.61 11.15
N MET A 289 8.71 44.82 10.36
CA MET A 289 9.00 43.96 9.20
C MET A 289 9.44 42.55 9.59
N VAL A 290 10.24 42.41 10.66
CA VAL A 290 10.61 41.10 11.24
C VAL A 290 9.38 40.40 11.80
N GLN A 291 8.52 41.11 12.52
CA GLN A 291 7.26 40.57 13.03
C GLN A 291 6.38 40.03 11.89
N VAL A 292 6.21 40.82 10.82
CA VAL A 292 5.45 40.39 9.63
C VAL A 292 6.05 39.13 9.00
N PHE A 293 7.38 39.02 8.92
CA PHE A 293 8.03 37.80 8.45
C PHE A 293 7.72 36.61 9.36
N ASN A 294 7.96 36.73 10.67
CA ASN A 294 7.79 35.66 11.65
C ASN A 294 6.36 35.11 11.67
N GLU A 295 5.35 35.99 11.61
CA GLU A 295 3.94 35.61 11.60
C GLU A 295 3.51 34.88 10.31
N ASN A 296 4.27 35.03 9.21
CA ASN A 296 3.93 34.43 7.92
C ASN A 296 4.92 33.37 7.43
N PHE A 297 6.02 33.18 8.15
CA PHE A 297 7.00 32.15 7.86
C PHE A 297 6.48 30.77 8.28
N ASN A 298 6.49 29.84 7.34
CA ASN A 298 6.12 28.45 7.54
C ASN A 298 7.34 27.58 7.28
N ALA A 299 7.96 27.09 8.36
CA ALA A 299 9.13 26.21 8.29
C ALA A 299 8.85 24.88 7.52
N GLY A 300 7.57 24.51 7.38
CA GLY A 300 7.14 23.38 6.56
C GLY A 300 7.12 23.65 5.06
N SER A 301 7.22 24.91 4.61
CA SER A 301 7.20 25.25 3.18
C SER A 301 8.58 25.00 2.55
N PRO A 302 8.69 24.09 1.56
CA PRO A 302 9.97 23.81 0.89
C PRO A 302 10.58 25.05 0.25
N ILE A 303 9.74 25.98 -0.24
CA ILE A 303 10.18 27.19 -0.95
C ILE A 303 10.70 28.24 0.04
N GLN A 304 9.93 28.54 1.09
CA GLN A 304 10.36 29.51 2.11
C GLN A 304 11.63 29.02 2.81
N MET A 305 11.66 27.72 3.16
CA MET A 305 12.82 27.10 3.78
C MET A 305 14.07 27.14 2.89
N LYS A 306 13.95 26.89 1.58
CA LYS A 306 15.09 26.95 0.66
C LYS A 306 15.69 28.36 0.61
N ARG A 307 14.84 29.37 0.66
CA ARG A 307 15.23 30.78 0.57
C ARG A 307 15.89 31.24 1.86
N ILE A 308 15.32 30.92 3.03
CA ILE A 308 15.92 31.30 4.31
C ILE A 308 17.28 30.63 4.52
N LEU A 309 17.40 29.33 4.19
CA LEU A 309 18.67 28.62 4.23
C LEU A 309 19.75 29.34 3.39
N ALA A 310 19.40 29.79 2.17
CA ALA A 310 20.34 30.49 1.31
C ALA A 310 20.79 31.85 1.89
N VAL A 311 19.91 32.57 2.59
CA VAL A 311 20.22 33.85 3.26
C VAL A 311 21.06 33.62 4.51
N SER A 312 20.79 32.55 5.26
CA SER A 312 21.60 32.09 6.40
C SER A 312 22.96 31.47 5.99
N GLY A 313 23.36 31.56 4.72
CA GLY A 313 24.64 31.03 4.22
C GLY A 313 24.64 29.53 3.90
N VAL A 314 23.54 28.83 4.14
CA VAL A 314 23.38 27.38 3.93
C VAL A 314 22.75 27.11 2.56
N ARG A 315 23.57 27.02 1.51
CA ARG A 315 23.05 26.74 0.16
C ARG A 315 22.76 25.25 -0.02
N VAL A 316 21.51 24.91 -0.32
CA VAL A 316 21.08 23.53 -0.61
C VAL A 316 20.50 23.37 -2.01
N SER A 317 20.81 22.25 -2.66
CA SER A 317 20.25 21.91 -3.97
C SER A 317 18.74 21.60 -3.88
N SER A 318 18.34 20.92 -2.81
CA SER A 318 16.97 20.56 -2.48
C SER A 318 16.77 20.65 -0.97
N THR A 319 15.56 21.02 -0.56
CA THR A 319 15.19 20.99 0.86
C THR A 319 14.76 19.60 1.31
N ASN A 320 14.97 18.51 0.57
CA ASN A 320 14.73 17.16 1.10
C ASN A 320 15.64 16.89 2.31
N SER A 321 15.11 16.38 3.42
CA SER A 321 15.87 16.15 4.67
C SER A 321 17.15 15.32 4.46
N LYS A 322 17.14 14.30 3.60
CA LYS A 322 18.32 13.49 3.29
C LYS A 322 19.36 14.28 2.48
N VAL A 323 18.90 15.14 1.56
CA VAL A 323 19.79 15.98 0.74
C VAL A 323 20.45 17.05 1.60
N MET A 324 19.68 17.70 2.49
CA MET A 324 20.23 18.71 3.39
C MET A 324 21.28 18.12 4.33
N LYS A 325 20.98 16.98 5.00
CA LYS A 325 21.96 16.27 5.85
C LYS A 325 23.20 15.80 5.09
N ARG A 326 23.10 15.55 3.79
CA ARG A 326 24.27 15.20 2.97
C ARG A 326 25.15 16.42 2.68
N GLU A 327 24.53 17.52 2.27
CA GLU A 327 25.25 18.72 1.85
C GLU A 327 25.83 19.47 3.05
N HIS A 328 25.18 19.35 4.21
CA HIS A 328 25.53 20.02 5.46
C HIS A 328 25.38 19.06 6.65
N PRO A 329 26.26 18.05 6.80
CA PRO A 329 26.08 16.94 7.75
C PRO A 329 26.22 17.30 9.22
N ASN A 330 26.89 18.42 9.54
CA ASN A 330 27.15 18.87 10.91
C ASN A 330 26.58 20.27 11.15
N ASP A 331 25.65 20.72 10.31
CA ASP A 331 25.05 22.05 10.43
C ASP A 331 23.89 21.99 11.44
N PRO A 332 23.97 22.72 12.58
CA PRO A 332 22.96 22.66 13.63
C PRO A 332 21.58 23.12 13.16
N PHE A 333 21.51 24.07 12.22
CA PHE A 333 20.25 24.58 11.70
C PHE A 333 19.58 23.56 10.77
N VAL A 334 20.36 22.86 9.95
CA VAL A 334 19.86 21.73 9.14
C VAL A 334 19.31 20.62 10.03
N ASP A 335 20.02 20.25 11.10
CA ASP A 335 19.54 19.23 12.05
C ASP A 335 18.25 19.65 12.75
N LEU A 336 18.14 20.91 13.16
CA LEU A 336 16.93 21.48 13.73
C LEU A 336 15.73 21.37 12.77
N ILE A 337 15.90 21.74 11.50
CA ILE A 337 14.84 21.65 10.47
C ILE A 337 14.41 20.19 10.24
N VAL A 338 15.38 19.26 10.22
CA VAL A 338 15.09 17.84 10.03
C VAL A 338 14.27 17.31 11.20
N ARG A 339 14.66 17.61 12.44
CA ARG A 339 13.91 17.25 13.65
C ARG A 339 12.50 17.84 13.65
N TYR A 340 12.36 19.13 13.31
CA TYR A 340 11.06 19.78 13.18
C TYR A 340 10.14 19.03 12.21
N ARG A 341 10.66 18.66 11.03
CA ARG A 341 9.86 17.95 10.02
C ARG A 341 9.50 16.53 10.43
N GLU A 342 10.39 15.84 11.15
CA GLU A 342 10.09 14.53 11.72
C GLU A 342 8.95 14.62 12.73
N TRP A 343 9.00 15.55 13.68
CA TRP A 343 7.94 15.76 14.66
C TRP A 343 6.64 16.26 14.04
N LYS A 344 6.71 17.20 13.11
CA LYS A 344 5.54 17.66 12.35
C LYS A 344 4.91 16.52 11.58
N LYS A 345 5.72 15.68 10.91
CA LYS A 345 5.23 14.49 10.22
C LYS A 345 4.59 13.52 11.20
N ARG A 346 5.15 13.30 12.39
CA ARG A 346 4.53 12.48 13.45
C ARG A 346 3.16 13.05 13.80
N GLY A 347 3.07 14.32 14.20
CA GLY A 347 1.79 14.97 14.55
C GLY A 347 0.75 14.93 13.43
N SER A 348 1.17 15.08 12.16
CA SER A 348 0.25 15.03 11.01
C SER A 348 -0.09 13.60 10.55
N SER A 349 0.84 12.65 10.67
CA SER A 349 0.65 11.24 10.27
C SER A 349 -0.11 10.46 11.34
N PHE A 350 -0.09 10.94 12.60
CA PHE A 350 -0.95 10.51 13.70
C PHE A 350 -2.17 11.43 13.87
N GLY A 351 -2.66 12.00 12.76
CA GLY A 351 -3.72 12.99 12.82
C GLY A 351 -5.06 12.46 13.36
N PHE A 352 -5.89 13.38 13.85
CA PHE A 352 -7.27 13.15 14.27
C PHE A 352 -8.15 12.54 13.17
N ASN A 353 -7.76 12.67 11.91
CA ASN A 353 -8.46 12.09 10.76
C ASN A 353 -8.66 10.58 10.88
N PHE A 354 -7.82 9.85 11.65
CA PHE A 354 -8.03 8.42 11.92
C PHE A 354 -9.37 8.16 12.62
N PHE A 355 -9.88 9.11 13.40
CA PHE A 355 -11.15 8.98 14.12
C PHE A 355 -12.35 9.02 13.17
N ASP A 356 -12.23 9.72 12.05
CA ASP A 356 -13.27 9.77 11.01
C ASP A 356 -13.46 8.41 10.30
N PHE A 357 -12.46 7.53 10.41
CA PHE A 357 -12.49 6.18 9.83
C PHE A 357 -12.88 5.09 10.83
N ILE A 358 -13.19 5.44 12.06
CA ILE A 358 -13.74 4.50 13.04
C ILE A 358 -15.21 4.30 12.69
N ASN A 359 -15.57 3.10 12.25
CA ASN A 359 -16.93 2.80 11.89
C ASN A 359 -17.83 2.88 13.14
N PRO A 360 -18.94 3.63 13.10
CA PRO A 360 -19.78 3.85 14.27
C PRO A 360 -20.51 2.59 14.75
N LYS A 361 -20.72 1.58 13.89
CA LYS A 361 -21.36 0.32 14.28
C LYS A 361 -20.41 -0.65 14.96
N THR A 362 -19.20 -0.79 14.42
CA THR A 362 -18.23 -1.78 14.91
C THR A 362 -17.28 -1.22 15.96
N GLY A 363 -17.09 0.10 15.98
CA GLY A 363 -16.05 0.76 16.78
C GLY A 363 -14.63 0.53 16.25
N ARG A 364 -14.47 -0.05 15.06
CA ARG A 364 -13.19 -0.46 14.47
C ARG A 364 -12.87 0.33 13.20
N ILE A 365 -11.60 0.34 12.83
CA ILE A 365 -11.12 0.85 11.55
C ILE A 365 -11.10 -0.31 10.55
N HIS A 366 -11.82 -0.14 9.44
CA HIS A 366 -11.89 -1.10 8.33
C HIS A 366 -11.12 -0.53 7.13
N SER A 367 -9.80 -0.70 7.13
CA SER A 367 -8.95 -0.27 6.02
C SER A 367 -9.29 -1.04 4.75
N GLN A 368 -9.22 -0.40 3.58
CA GLN A 368 -9.42 -1.07 2.30
C GLN A 368 -8.08 -1.45 1.69
N PHE A 369 -7.90 -2.73 1.39
CA PHE A 369 -6.71 -3.30 0.77
C PHE A 369 -6.95 -3.62 -0.70
N ASN A 370 -6.14 -3.00 -1.55
CA ASN A 370 -6.10 -3.29 -2.98
C ASN A 370 -5.03 -4.36 -3.21
N GLN A 371 -5.44 -5.63 -3.32
CA GLN A 371 -4.51 -6.76 -3.42
C GLN A 371 -3.57 -6.69 -4.64
N LEU A 372 -3.99 -6.02 -5.72
CA LEU A 372 -3.17 -5.71 -6.89
C LEU A 372 -2.95 -4.21 -7.08
N GLY A 373 -2.91 -3.45 -5.98
CA GLY A 373 -2.77 -1.99 -6.02
C GLY A 373 -1.43 -1.47 -6.57
N THR A 374 -0.42 -2.33 -6.70
CA THR A 374 0.88 -1.97 -7.27
C THR A 374 1.25 -2.87 -8.45
N ALA A 375 2.01 -2.35 -9.41
CA ALA A 375 2.55 -3.14 -10.52
C ALA A 375 3.49 -4.27 -10.08
N THR A 376 3.92 -4.28 -8.82
CA THR A 376 4.73 -5.35 -8.23
C THR A 376 3.91 -6.50 -7.64
N GLY A 377 2.57 -6.39 -7.62
CA GLY A 377 1.69 -7.36 -6.99
C GLY A 377 1.54 -7.21 -5.47
N ARG A 378 2.16 -6.19 -4.86
CA ARG A 378 1.95 -5.84 -3.45
C ARG A 378 0.61 -5.18 -3.22
N PHE A 379 0.07 -5.39 -2.01
CA PHE A 379 -1.06 -4.65 -1.47
C PHE A 379 -0.79 -3.15 -1.51
N ALA A 380 -1.82 -2.37 -1.86
CA ALA A 380 -1.95 -0.99 -1.44
C ALA A 380 -3.08 -0.88 -0.42
N SER A 381 -3.12 0.20 0.35
CA SER A 381 -4.12 0.45 1.38
C SER A 381 -4.67 1.87 1.25
N GLU A 382 -6.00 2.00 1.31
CA GLU A 382 -6.78 3.23 1.13
C GLU A 382 -7.88 3.36 2.19
N LYS A 383 -8.60 4.49 2.18
CA LYS A 383 -9.46 5.02 3.26
C LYS A 383 -8.69 5.28 4.56
N VAL A 384 -7.93 4.32 5.08
CA VAL A 384 -6.84 4.52 6.05
C VAL A 384 -5.66 3.73 5.57
N ASN A 385 -4.58 4.42 5.18
CA ASN A 385 -3.37 3.73 4.74
C ASN A 385 -2.57 3.23 5.95
N LEU A 386 -2.91 2.02 6.42
CA LEU A 386 -2.24 1.38 7.56
C LEU A 386 -0.78 1.02 7.26
N GLN A 387 -0.41 0.88 5.97
CA GLN A 387 1.00 0.68 5.59
C GLN A 387 1.88 1.91 5.84
N ASN A 388 1.27 3.09 5.96
CA ASN A 388 1.99 4.33 6.24
C ASN A 388 2.04 4.69 7.74
N VAL A 389 1.41 3.90 8.61
CA VAL A 389 1.58 4.05 10.06
C VAL A 389 3.07 3.92 10.36
N LEU A 390 3.62 4.93 11.04
CA LEU A 390 5.04 4.95 11.35
C LEU A 390 5.41 3.70 12.15
N ALA A 391 6.52 3.05 11.78
CA ALA A 391 7.05 1.88 12.45
C ALA A 391 7.73 2.25 13.79
N LEU A 392 7.05 3.06 14.60
CA LEU A 392 7.41 3.39 15.98
C LEU A 392 6.52 2.56 16.89
N SER A 393 7.09 1.95 17.93
CA SER A 393 6.34 1.11 18.87
C SER A 393 5.16 1.87 19.46
N GLU A 394 5.37 3.10 19.95
CA GLU A 394 4.30 3.94 20.52
C GLU A 394 3.07 4.06 19.61
N SER A 395 3.29 4.17 18.30
CA SER A 395 2.22 4.33 17.32
C SER A 395 1.49 3.02 17.03
N ARG A 396 2.23 1.93 16.88
CA ARG A 396 1.61 0.61 16.65
C ARG A 396 0.87 0.13 17.92
N ASN A 397 1.39 0.47 19.10
CA ASN A 397 0.78 0.13 20.39
C ASN A 397 -0.60 0.73 20.61
N CYS A 398 -0.99 1.77 19.85
CA CYS A 398 -2.35 2.30 19.89
C CYS A 398 -3.37 1.38 19.24
N PHE A 399 -2.96 0.40 18.42
CA PHE A 399 -3.84 -0.58 17.85
C PHE A 399 -3.99 -1.75 18.82
N LEU A 400 -5.22 -2.00 19.27
CA LEU A 400 -5.49 -2.89 20.40
C LEU A 400 -6.11 -4.20 19.94
N ALA A 401 -5.76 -5.27 20.65
CA ALA A 401 -6.53 -6.50 20.61
C ALA A 401 -7.91 -6.29 21.26
N THR A 402 -8.86 -7.09 20.81
CA THR A 402 -10.20 -7.21 21.38
C THR A 402 -10.11 -7.80 22.79
N GLU A 403 -11.01 -7.43 23.68
CA GLU A 403 -11.05 -8.01 25.02
C GLU A 403 -11.13 -9.55 24.97
N GLY A 404 -10.30 -10.24 25.75
CA GLY A 404 -10.17 -11.70 25.72
C GLY A 404 -9.28 -12.25 24.58
N TYR A 405 -8.73 -11.39 23.73
CA TYR A 405 -7.83 -11.72 22.63
C TYR A 405 -6.43 -11.11 22.85
N GLU A 406 -5.47 -11.62 22.08
CA GLU A 406 -4.17 -10.98 21.84
C GLU A 406 -3.96 -10.78 20.34
N MET A 407 -3.16 -9.77 19.99
CA MET A 407 -2.64 -9.61 18.65
C MET A 407 -1.45 -10.56 18.46
N ILE A 408 -1.39 -11.21 17.30
CA ILE A 408 -0.24 -11.99 16.86
C ILE A 408 0.33 -11.31 15.63
N THR A 409 1.59 -10.89 15.70
CA THR A 409 2.35 -10.34 14.58
C THR A 409 3.27 -11.42 14.03
N ALA A 410 3.20 -11.70 12.73
CA ALA A 410 4.08 -12.63 12.05
C ALA A 410 4.74 -11.96 10.84
N ASP A 411 6.07 -11.88 10.83
CA ASP A 411 6.87 -11.13 9.84
C ASP A 411 7.95 -12.03 9.23
N TYR A 412 8.06 -12.04 7.89
CA TYR A 412 9.18 -12.76 7.28
C TYR A 412 10.51 -12.05 7.56
N SER A 413 11.50 -12.81 8.02
CA SER A 413 12.80 -12.25 8.37
C SER A 413 13.67 -12.04 7.12
N GLN A 414 13.84 -10.78 6.72
CA GLN A 414 14.75 -10.37 5.63
C GLN A 414 14.46 -11.06 4.29
N ILE A 415 13.19 -11.27 3.97
CA ILE A 415 12.81 -12.20 2.90
C ILE A 415 13.33 -11.81 1.52
N GLU A 416 13.46 -10.51 1.25
CA GLU A 416 13.99 -10.05 -0.03
C GLU A 416 15.46 -10.46 -0.25
N LEU A 417 16.27 -10.50 0.81
CA LEU A 417 17.66 -10.98 0.74
C LEU A 417 17.70 -12.50 0.57
N VAL A 418 16.80 -13.21 1.24
CA VAL A 418 16.62 -14.67 1.13
C VAL A 418 16.28 -15.05 -0.31
N ILE A 419 15.29 -14.36 -0.92
CA ILE A 419 14.91 -14.55 -2.31
C ILE A 419 16.09 -14.24 -3.23
N ALA A 420 16.78 -13.10 -3.03
CA ALA A 420 17.92 -12.71 -3.87
C ALA A 420 19.06 -13.76 -3.82
N ALA A 421 19.37 -14.30 -2.65
CA ALA A 421 20.37 -15.35 -2.47
C ALA A 421 19.96 -16.65 -3.20
N ASP A 422 18.71 -17.08 -3.05
CA ASP A 422 18.19 -18.30 -3.66
C ASP A 422 18.19 -18.27 -5.19
N ILE A 423 17.63 -17.20 -5.77
CA ILE A 423 17.49 -17.05 -7.24
C ILE A 423 18.83 -16.81 -7.93
N SER A 424 19.76 -16.13 -7.26
CA SER A 424 21.10 -15.91 -7.81
C SER A 424 22.02 -17.12 -7.61
N GLY A 425 21.74 -17.95 -6.60
CA GLY A 425 22.62 -19.05 -6.22
C GLY A 425 23.96 -18.58 -5.66
N GLU A 426 23.99 -17.40 -5.01
CA GLU A 426 25.21 -16.86 -4.41
C GLU A 426 25.60 -17.65 -3.16
N GLU A 427 26.64 -18.48 -3.24
CA GLU A 427 27.02 -19.40 -2.17
C GLU A 427 27.31 -18.67 -0.86
N ARG A 428 28.04 -17.56 -0.91
CA ARG A 428 28.40 -16.83 0.31
C ARG A 428 27.17 -16.34 1.09
N MET A 429 26.16 -15.87 0.36
CA MET A 429 24.88 -15.45 0.98
C MET A 429 24.14 -16.67 1.55
N ILE A 430 24.07 -17.77 0.80
CA ILE A 430 23.39 -18.99 1.21
C ILE A 430 24.04 -19.57 2.47
N GLU A 431 25.37 -19.69 2.49
CA GLU A 431 26.15 -20.16 3.65
C GLU A 431 25.91 -19.29 4.88
N ALA A 432 25.92 -17.96 4.72
CA ALA A 432 25.61 -17.03 5.83
C ALA A 432 24.23 -17.30 6.43
N PHE A 433 23.20 -17.46 5.60
CA PHE A 433 21.85 -17.75 6.08
C PHE A 433 21.73 -19.13 6.74
N LEU A 434 22.39 -20.16 6.19
CA LEU A 434 22.42 -21.51 6.76
C LEU A 434 23.13 -21.54 8.12
N ALA A 435 24.21 -20.77 8.27
CA ALA A 435 24.94 -20.62 9.53
C ALA A 435 24.20 -19.73 10.57
N GLY A 436 23.10 -19.06 10.17
CA GLY A 436 22.39 -18.10 11.02
C GLY A 436 23.17 -16.80 11.24
N GLU A 437 24.16 -16.53 10.38
CA GLU A 437 24.98 -15.33 10.43
C GLU A 437 24.26 -14.12 9.84
N SER A 438 24.69 -12.93 10.24
CA SER A 438 24.14 -11.68 9.73
C SER A 438 24.85 -11.26 8.45
N LEU A 439 24.15 -11.36 7.31
CA LEU A 439 24.65 -10.91 6.02
C LEU A 439 25.00 -9.40 6.03
N HIS A 440 24.34 -8.61 6.87
CA HIS A 440 24.64 -7.19 7.04
C HIS A 440 25.98 -6.96 7.75
N GLU A 441 26.31 -7.78 8.75
CA GLU A 441 27.59 -7.72 9.46
C GLU A 441 28.72 -8.16 8.53
N GLN A 442 28.53 -9.24 7.78
CA GLN A 442 29.48 -9.67 6.75
C GLN A 442 29.72 -8.56 5.72
N THR A 443 28.66 -7.95 5.17
CA THR A 443 28.80 -6.81 4.25
C THR A 443 29.56 -5.65 4.90
N ALA A 444 29.34 -5.35 6.19
CA ALA A 444 30.08 -4.29 6.87
C ALA A 444 31.60 -4.57 6.90
N ILE A 445 31.99 -5.81 7.15
CA ILE A 445 33.40 -6.22 7.23
C ILE A 445 34.00 -6.31 5.83
N ASP A 446 33.38 -7.08 4.95
CA ASP A 446 33.95 -7.46 3.65
C ASP A 446 33.84 -6.36 2.59
N VAL A 447 32.78 -5.55 2.64
CA VAL A 447 32.50 -4.51 1.64
C VAL A 447 32.87 -3.12 2.14
N LEU A 448 32.56 -2.81 3.40
CA LEU A 448 32.86 -1.49 3.97
C LEU A 448 34.21 -1.43 4.70
N GLY A 449 34.88 -2.58 4.91
CA GLY A 449 36.18 -2.64 5.56
C GLY A 449 36.15 -2.36 7.07
N ALA A 450 34.99 -2.54 7.72
CA ALA A 450 34.88 -2.36 9.16
C ALA A 450 35.54 -3.53 9.92
N SER A 451 36.11 -3.25 11.10
CA SER A 451 36.55 -4.34 11.99
C SER A 451 35.35 -5.02 12.65
N PRO A 452 35.43 -6.32 13.00
CA PRO A 452 34.35 -7.02 13.68
C PRO A 452 33.87 -6.31 14.96
N GLU A 453 34.80 -5.73 15.73
CA GLU A 453 34.51 -5.01 16.96
C GLU A 453 33.71 -3.74 16.69
N ALA A 454 34.02 -3.02 15.61
CA ALA A 454 33.32 -1.80 15.22
C ALA A 454 31.88 -2.04 14.75
N VAL A 455 31.55 -3.25 14.30
CA VAL A 455 30.18 -3.64 13.90
C VAL A 455 29.33 -4.01 15.11
N ILE A 456 29.94 -4.56 16.17
CA ILE A 456 29.27 -4.99 17.40
C ILE A 456 29.16 -3.85 18.43
N ALA A 457 30.08 -2.86 18.37
CA ALA A 457 30.12 -1.75 19.32
C ALA A 457 28.95 -0.78 19.13
N ASN A 458 28.06 -0.72 20.13
CA ASN A 458 27.32 0.49 20.47
C ASN A 458 27.15 0.57 22.00
N GLU A 459 26.82 1.76 22.53
CA GLU A 459 26.73 2.02 23.98
C GLU A 459 25.68 1.17 24.71
N ARG A 460 24.74 0.54 23.98
CA ARG A 460 23.60 -0.24 24.51
C ARG A 460 23.68 -1.75 24.25
N GLY A 461 24.70 -2.22 23.50
CA GLY A 461 24.81 -3.62 23.06
C GLY A 461 23.86 -4.06 21.93
N ASP A 462 23.04 -3.17 21.37
CA ASP A 462 22.12 -3.47 20.25
C ASP A 462 22.73 -3.16 18.87
N ARG A 463 23.05 -4.20 18.11
CA ARG A 463 23.68 -4.09 16.78
C ARG A 463 22.89 -3.24 15.77
N LYS A 464 21.57 -3.09 15.94
CA LYS A 464 20.70 -2.36 15.00
C LYS A 464 20.92 -0.84 15.03
N ASP A 465 21.40 -0.30 16.14
CA ASP A 465 21.66 1.14 16.29
C ASP A 465 23.09 1.53 15.85
N ASN A 466 23.89 0.56 15.40
CA ASN A 466 25.22 0.82 14.89
C ASN A 466 25.14 1.45 13.47
N LYS A 467 25.82 2.60 13.29
CA LYS A 467 25.82 3.36 12.02
C LYS A 467 26.43 2.56 10.87
N ILE A 468 27.49 1.79 11.12
CA ILE A 468 28.16 0.95 10.12
C ILE A 468 27.22 -0.17 9.68
N TYR A 469 26.59 -0.85 10.64
CA TYR A 469 25.57 -1.88 10.37
C TYR A 469 24.42 -1.33 9.51
N THR A 470 23.92 -0.14 9.85
CA THR A 470 22.85 0.53 9.10
C THR A 470 23.26 0.85 7.65
N ILE A 471 24.51 1.30 7.43
CA ILE A 471 25.05 1.54 6.09
C ILE A 471 25.18 0.24 5.30
N ALA A 472 25.69 -0.83 5.92
CA ALA A 472 25.83 -2.14 5.28
C ALA A 472 24.47 -2.73 4.89
N LYS A 473 23.50 -2.67 5.81
CA LYS A 473 22.11 -3.02 5.56
C LYS A 473 21.54 -2.26 4.37
N SER A 474 21.66 -0.94 4.41
CA SER A 474 21.20 -0.07 3.35
C SER A 474 21.92 -0.32 2.01
N THR A 475 23.16 -0.80 2.04
CA THR A 475 23.96 -1.14 0.84
C THR A 475 23.41 -2.41 0.19
N ASN A 476 23.19 -3.47 0.97
CA ASN A 476 22.60 -4.72 0.46
C ASN A 476 21.26 -4.46 -0.24
N PHE A 477 20.35 -3.73 0.41
CA PHE A 477 19.05 -3.39 -0.18
C PHE A 477 19.19 -2.50 -1.42
N ALA A 478 20.01 -1.46 -1.38
CA ALA A 478 20.21 -0.59 -2.53
C ALA A 478 20.71 -1.37 -3.75
N ILE A 479 21.64 -2.32 -3.57
CA ILE A 479 22.19 -3.12 -4.66
C ILE A 479 21.17 -4.11 -5.21
N ILE A 480 20.38 -4.76 -4.34
CA ILE A 480 19.25 -5.61 -4.77
C ILE A 480 18.18 -4.78 -5.49
N TYR A 481 18.01 -3.51 -5.17
CA TYR A 481 17.14 -2.62 -5.95
C TYR A 481 17.81 -2.00 -7.18
N GLY A 482 18.99 -2.50 -7.58
CA GLY A 482 19.68 -2.07 -8.80
C GLY A 482 20.18 -0.63 -8.76
N VAL A 483 20.45 -0.07 -7.58
CA VAL A 483 20.99 1.29 -7.42
C VAL A 483 22.41 1.38 -7.99
N SER A 484 22.71 2.46 -8.71
CA SER A 484 24.03 2.72 -9.29
C SER A 484 25.02 3.25 -8.23
N ALA A 485 26.32 3.23 -8.53
CA ALA A 485 27.35 3.85 -7.67
C ALA A 485 27.03 5.31 -7.31
N LYS A 486 26.50 6.09 -8.27
CA LYS A 486 26.04 7.47 -8.03
C LYS A 486 24.85 7.53 -7.07
N GLY A 487 23.93 6.57 -7.16
CA GLY A 487 22.81 6.43 -6.23
C GLY A 487 23.27 6.06 -4.82
N LEU A 488 24.20 5.11 -4.68
CA LEU A 488 24.81 4.74 -3.39
C LEU A 488 25.53 5.93 -2.75
N ALA A 489 26.39 6.61 -3.52
CA ALA A 489 27.08 7.83 -3.09
C ALA A 489 26.08 8.91 -2.63
N THR A 490 24.99 9.09 -3.38
CA THR A 490 23.91 10.03 -3.03
C THR A 490 23.21 9.63 -1.72
N GLN A 491 22.89 8.35 -1.55
CA GLN A 491 22.15 7.82 -0.41
C GLN A 491 22.94 7.91 0.90
N PHE A 492 24.25 7.66 0.83
CA PHE A 492 25.14 7.71 2.00
C PHE A 492 25.85 9.05 2.19
N GLY A 493 25.68 9.98 1.27
CA GLY A 493 26.37 11.27 1.28
C GLY A 493 27.88 11.16 1.12
N LEU A 494 28.34 10.21 0.30
CA LEU A 494 29.74 9.95 0.02
C LEU A 494 30.16 10.54 -1.35
N PRO A 495 31.45 10.82 -1.56
CA PRO A 495 31.97 11.12 -2.90
C PRO A 495 31.66 10.00 -3.89
N HIS A 496 31.43 10.33 -5.17
CA HIS A 496 31.12 9.34 -6.21
C HIS A 496 32.18 8.22 -6.31
N LYS A 497 33.46 8.56 -6.10
CA LYS A 497 34.57 7.60 -6.08
C LYS A 497 34.42 6.53 -4.99
N GLU A 498 33.92 6.90 -3.82
CA GLU A 498 33.66 5.95 -2.74
C GLU A 498 32.46 5.04 -3.05
N GLY A 499 31.41 5.61 -3.66
CA GLY A 499 30.28 4.79 -4.16
C GLY A 499 30.70 3.76 -5.21
N LEU A 500 31.66 4.09 -6.08
CA LEU A 500 32.25 3.14 -7.03
C LEU A 500 33.03 2.02 -6.32
N LYS A 501 33.84 2.37 -5.30
CA LYS A 501 34.59 1.37 -4.51
C LYS A 501 33.66 0.39 -3.80
N ILE A 502 32.61 0.89 -3.13
CA ILE A 502 31.62 0.05 -2.44
C ILE A 502 30.96 -0.92 -3.43
N LEU A 503 30.52 -0.42 -4.59
CA LEU A 503 29.86 -1.26 -5.59
C LEU A 503 30.81 -2.31 -6.18
N ALA A 504 32.06 -1.92 -6.48
CA ALA A 504 33.08 -2.84 -6.97
C ALA A 504 33.38 -3.94 -5.95
N LYS A 505 33.61 -3.56 -4.68
CA LYS A 505 33.90 -4.52 -3.61
C LYS A 505 32.72 -5.46 -3.36
N HIS A 506 31.49 -4.96 -3.42
CA HIS A 506 30.31 -5.81 -3.31
C HIS A 506 30.19 -6.78 -4.48
N ARG A 507 30.54 -6.37 -5.70
CA ARG A 507 30.55 -7.26 -6.87
C ARG A 507 31.63 -8.34 -6.76
N GLU A 508 32.80 -8.02 -6.20
CA GLU A 508 33.83 -9.01 -5.88
C GLU A 508 33.38 -9.99 -4.79
N THR A 509 32.64 -9.48 -3.79
CA THR A 509 32.17 -10.28 -2.64
C THR A 509 31.02 -11.22 -3.01
N TYR A 510 30.13 -10.77 -3.91
CA TYR A 510 28.92 -11.50 -4.33
C TYR A 510 28.82 -11.56 -5.87
N PRO A 511 29.74 -12.27 -6.54
CA PRO A 511 29.85 -12.26 -8.00
C PRO A 511 28.64 -12.86 -8.72
N LYS A 512 28.02 -13.93 -8.17
CA LYS A 512 26.88 -14.61 -8.80
C LYS A 512 25.61 -13.79 -8.70
N LEU A 513 25.43 -13.08 -7.58
CA LEU A 513 24.35 -12.10 -7.45
C LEU A 513 24.41 -11.04 -8.56
N HIS A 514 25.59 -10.46 -8.80
CA HIS A 514 25.77 -9.44 -9.83
C HIS A 514 25.61 -10.00 -11.26
N ALA A 515 26.13 -11.20 -11.52
CA ALA A 515 25.92 -11.87 -12.80
C ALA A 515 24.43 -12.13 -13.07
N PHE A 516 23.68 -12.57 -12.05
CA PHE A 516 22.24 -12.75 -12.15
C PHE A 516 21.49 -11.43 -12.40
N ILE A 517 21.85 -10.36 -11.67
CA ILE A 517 21.26 -9.01 -11.87
C ILE A 517 21.44 -8.55 -13.32
N ASP A 518 22.65 -8.66 -13.85
CA ASP A 518 22.97 -8.20 -15.22
C ASP A 518 22.19 -9.02 -16.26
N LEU A 519 22.14 -10.35 -16.10
CA LEU A 519 21.40 -11.24 -16.98
C LEU A 519 19.88 -10.97 -16.92
N ALA A 520 19.33 -10.82 -15.72
CA ALA A 520 17.92 -10.53 -15.53
C ALA A 520 17.52 -9.21 -16.20
N LYS A 521 18.30 -8.15 -16.03
CA LYS A 521 18.09 -6.85 -16.68
C LYS A 521 18.07 -6.96 -18.21
N ALA A 522 19.04 -7.68 -18.79
CA ALA A 522 19.10 -7.92 -20.22
C ALA A 522 17.86 -8.67 -20.74
N HIS A 523 17.42 -9.73 -20.03
CA HIS A 523 16.22 -10.47 -20.38
C HIS A 523 14.95 -9.62 -20.29
N ILE A 524 14.81 -8.81 -19.24
CA ILE A 524 13.64 -7.92 -19.04
C ILE A 524 13.50 -6.96 -20.21
N VAL A 525 14.59 -6.29 -20.60
CA VAL A 525 14.59 -5.35 -21.72
C VAL A 525 14.30 -6.08 -23.04
N SER A 526 14.88 -7.28 -23.24
CA SER A 526 14.69 -8.03 -24.48
C SER A 526 13.27 -8.56 -24.67
N ARG A 527 12.58 -9.00 -23.61
CA ARG A 527 11.25 -9.63 -23.70
C ARG A 527 10.10 -8.69 -23.33
N GLY A 528 10.38 -7.54 -22.74
CA GLY A 528 9.38 -6.55 -22.35
C GLY A 528 8.62 -6.86 -21.05
N TYR A 529 9.09 -7.80 -20.24
CA TYR A 529 8.49 -8.10 -18.93
C TYR A 529 9.49 -8.73 -17.96
N SER A 530 9.20 -8.61 -16.67
CA SER A 530 9.89 -9.33 -15.58
C SER A 530 8.96 -10.42 -15.01
N ILE A 531 9.52 -11.46 -14.37
CA ILE A 531 8.75 -12.57 -13.79
C ILE A 531 9.27 -12.86 -12.37
N THR A 532 8.38 -12.99 -11.39
CA THR A 532 8.71 -13.44 -10.03
C THR A 532 9.00 -14.96 -10.01
N PRO A 533 9.60 -15.50 -8.94
CA PRO A 533 9.77 -16.95 -8.80
C PRO A 533 8.47 -17.77 -8.91
N MET A 534 7.33 -17.22 -8.50
CA MET A 534 6.02 -17.90 -8.60
C MET A 534 5.38 -17.77 -10.00
N GLY A 535 5.90 -16.88 -10.86
CA GLY A 535 5.44 -16.71 -12.24
C GLY A 535 4.68 -15.41 -12.50
N ARG A 536 4.53 -14.51 -11.53
CA ARG A 536 3.86 -13.21 -11.74
C ARG A 536 4.63 -12.38 -12.72
N ARG A 537 3.95 -11.87 -13.75
CA ARG A 537 4.54 -10.97 -14.75
C ARG A 537 4.33 -9.52 -14.38
N ARG A 538 5.32 -8.69 -14.73
CA ARG A 538 5.17 -7.24 -14.86
C ARG A 538 5.67 -6.80 -16.23
N HIS A 539 4.78 -6.23 -17.02
CA HIS A 539 5.00 -5.77 -18.39
C HIS A 539 5.58 -4.35 -18.43
N PHE A 540 6.34 -4.08 -19.48
CA PHE A 540 6.94 -2.78 -19.77
C PHE A 540 6.76 -2.43 -21.25
N VAL A 541 6.48 -1.16 -21.52
CA VAL A 541 6.59 -0.62 -22.87
C VAL A 541 8.07 -0.39 -23.17
N VAL A 542 8.65 -1.20 -24.04
CA VAL A 542 10.07 -1.14 -24.41
C VAL A 542 10.23 -0.55 -25.80
N ALA A 543 11.10 0.46 -25.93
CA ALA A 543 11.44 1.03 -27.22
C ALA A 543 12.18 0.02 -28.11
N ARG A 544 11.89 0.03 -29.43
CA ARG A 544 12.59 -0.84 -30.41
C ARG A 544 14.09 -0.60 -30.46
N ARG A 545 14.54 0.64 -30.23
CA ARG A 545 15.95 1.04 -30.13
C ARG A 545 16.09 2.06 -29.02
N PHE A 546 17.23 2.02 -28.32
CA PHE A 546 17.58 3.01 -27.33
C PHE A 546 18.55 4.04 -27.89
N ASP A 547 18.21 5.30 -27.74
CA ASP A 547 18.98 6.48 -28.12
C ASP A 547 19.18 7.40 -26.90
N LYS A 548 19.78 8.57 -27.11
CA LYS A 548 20.03 9.54 -26.03
C LYS A 548 18.77 10.01 -25.28
N TYR A 549 17.58 9.88 -25.88
CA TYR A 549 16.32 10.30 -25.28
C TYR A 549 15.65 9.16 -24.51
N THR A 550 15.73 7.93 -25.02
CA THR A 550 15.06 6.73 -24.49
C THR A 550 15.95 5.90 -23.56
N ILE A 551 17.26 6.18 -23.47
CA ILE A 551 18.17 5.44 -22.59
C ILE A 551 17.77 5.51 -21.10
N LYS A 552 17.13 6.61 -20.69
CA LYS A 552 16.61 6.75 -19.32
C LYS A 552 15.49 5.75 -19.03
N ASP A 553 14.66 5.44 -20.03
CA ASP A 553 13.61 4.43 -19.89
C ASP A 553 14.19 3.03 -19.78
N LYS A 554 15.27 2.73 -20.51
CA LYS A 554 16.01 1.46 -20.34
C LYS A 554 16.43 1.27 -18.88
N PHE A 555 17.14 2.25 -18.30
CA PHE A 555 17.61 2.17 -16.92
C PHE A 555 16.46 2.07 -15.91
N ARG A 556 15.34 2.76 -16.19
CA ARG A 556 14.13 2.66 -15.38
C ARG A 556 13.54 1.25 -15.42
N ILE A 557 13.36 0.67 -16.61
CA ILE A 557 12.83 -0.68 -16.84
C ILE A 557 13.72 -1.74 -16.18
N GLU A 558 15.05 -1.64 -16.34
CA GLU A 558 16.01 -2.55 -15.71
C GLU A 558 15.89 -2.54 -14.18
N ARG A 559 15.82 -1.34 -13.58
CA ARG A 559 15.71 -1.17 -12.13
C ARG A 559 14.36 -1.68 -11.60
N GLU A 560 13.27 -1.25 -12.23
CA GLU A 560 11.91 -1.59 -11.81
C GLU A 560 11.60 -3.08 -12.04
N GLY A 561 12.09 -3.64 -13.15
CA GLY A 561 11.91 -5.04 -13.49
C GLY A 561 12.70 -5.97 -12.58
N PHE A 562 13.95 -5.63 -12.24
CA PHE A 562 14.71 -6.44 -11.28
C PHE A 562 14.11 -6.37 -9.87
N ASN A 563 13.74 -5.16 -9.42
CA ASN A 563 13.05 -4.96 -8.15
C ASN A 563 11.78 -5.83 -8.08
N HIS A 564 10.97 -5.85 -9.14
CA HIS A 564 9.77 -6.70 -9.20
C HIS A 564 10.06 -8.19 -8.96
N ILE A 565 11.16 -8.76 -9.44
CA ILE A 565 11.47 -10.19 -9.24
C ILE A 565 11.54 -10.51 -7.74
N VAL A 566 12.20 -9.65 -6.96
CA VAL A 566 12.42 -9.85 -5.52
C VAL A 566 11.21 -9.39 -4.71
N GLN A 567 10.77 -8.16 -4.91
CA GLN A 567 9.68 -7.53 -4.16
C GLN A 567 8.32 -8.20 -4.44
N GLY A 568 8.08 -8.54 -5.71
CA GLY A 568 6.89 -9.30 -6.12
C GLY A 568 6.94 -10.75 -5.67
N GLY A 569 8.12 -11.38 -5.67
CA GLY A 569 8.29 -12.73 -5.10
C GLY A 569 7.94 -12.77 -3.61
N SER A 570 8.37 -11.77 -2.85
CA SER A 570 7.99 -11.60 -1.43
C SER A 570 6.47 -11.40 -1.27
N ALA A 571 5.83 -10.64 -2.16
CA ALA A 571 4.38 -10.47 -2.14
C ALA A 571 3.63 -11.78 -2.44
N ASP A 572 4.09 -12.54 -3.43
CA ASP A 572 3.52 -13.84 -3.79
C ASP A 572 3.58 -14.82 -2.60
N MET A 573 4.71 -14.84 -1.88
CA MET A 573 4.89 -15.65 -0.68
C MET A 573 3.94 -15.26 0.46
N LEU A 574 3.80 -13.96 0.73
CA LEU A 574 2.89 -13.45 1.74
C LEU A 574 1.44 -13.84 1.42
N LYS A 575 1.03 -13.67 0.17
CA LYS A 575 -0.32 -14.01 -0.30
C LYS A 575 -0.60 -15.51 -0.19
N LEU A 576 0.36 -16.35 -0.56
CA LEU A 576 0.22 -17.80 -0.39
C LEU A 576 0.09 -18.17 1.09
N ALA A 577 0.86 -17.53 1.98
CA ALA A 577 0.74 -17.74 3.42
C ALA A 577 -0.66 -17.34 3.92
N MET A 578 -1.18 -16.18 3.50
CA MET A 578 -2.54 -15.74 3.88
C MET A 578 -3.61 -16.74 3.44
N VAL A 579 -3.53 -17.23 2.20
CA VAL A 579 -4.48 -18.23 1.67
C VAL A 579 -4.39 -19.54 2.45
N THR A 580 -3.17 -20.08 2.60
CA THR A 580 -2.97 -21.37 3.29
C THR A 580 -3.35 -21.31 4.77
N ILE A 581 -3.02 -20.23 5.46
CA ILE A 581 -3.45 -19.99 6.85
C ILE A 581 -4.98 -19.94 6.93
N SER A 582 -5.64 -19.23 6.02
CA SER A 582 -7.11 -19.11 6.03
C SER A 582 -7.80 -20.45 5.77
N GLU A 583 -7.36 -21.20 4.76
CA GLU A 583 -7.98 -22.47 4.36
C GLU A 583 -7.75 -23.58 5.37
N LEU A 584 -6.60 -23.58 6.06
CA LEU A 584 -6.22 -24.61 7.02
C LEU A 584 -6.44 -24.21 8.48
N ASN A 585 -7.04 -23.04 8.75
CA ASN A 585 -7.22 -22.49 10.10
C ASN A 585 -8.05 -23.45 10.97
N PRO A 586 -7.44 -24.14 11.97
CA PRO A 586 -8.18 -25.09 12.79
C PRO A 586 -9.00 -24.41 13.89
N PHE A 587 -8.82 -23.10 14.09
CA PHE A 587 -9.41 -22.34 15.20
C PHE A 587 -10.68 -21.57 14.78
N GLY A 588 -11.03 -21.57 13.49
CA GLY A 588 -12.13 -20.79 12.94
C GLY A 588 -12.04 -19.31 13.35
N ASN A 589 -13.16 -18.72 13.77
CA ASN A 589 -13.24 -17.31 14.17
C ASN A 589 -12.47 -16.94 15.46
N LEU A 590 -11.88 -17.92 16.16
CA LEU A 590 -11.02 -17.64 17.31
C LEU A 590 -9.64 -17.12 16.89
N LEU A 591 -9.21 -17.35 15.64
CA LEU A 591 -8.03 -16.78 15.01
C LEU A 591 -8.45 -16.02 13.75
N ARG A 592 -8.24 -14.70 13.71
CA ARG A 592 -8.70 -13.86 12.60
C ARG A 592 -7.62 -12.89 12.12
N ALA A 593 -7.40 -12.82 10.81
CA ALA A 593 -6.52 -11.80 10.23
C ALA A 593 -7.20 -10.42 10.35
N ILE A 594 -6.43 -9.39 10.71
CA ILE A 594 -6.96 -8.02 10.90
C ILE A 594 -6.26 -6.96 10.06
N LEU A 595 -4.98 -7.12 9.75
CA LEU A 595 -4.24 -6.23 8.86
C LEU A 595 -2.99 -6.89 8.30
N THR A 596 -2.44 -6.30 7.26
CA THR A 596 -1.13 -6.65 6.71
C THR A 596 -0.33 -5.40 6.36
N VAL A 597 0.96 -5.40 6.67
CA VAL A 597 1.88 -4.30 6.38
C VAL A 597 3.21 -4.84 5.88
N HIS A 598 3.56 -4.51 4.64
CA HIS A 598 4.77 -5.02 3.99
C HIS A 598 4.78 -6.56 3.88
N ASP A 599 5.65 -7.22 4.64
CA ASP A 599 5.86 -8.67 4.76
C ASP A 599 5.29 -9.25 6.07
N GLU A 600 4.55 -8.43 6.81
CA GLU A 600 3.94 -8.72 8.10
C GLU A 600 2.44 -9.00 7.94
N ILE A 601 1.95 -10.06 8.59
CA ILE A 601 0.53 -10.33 8.78
C ILE A 601 0.22 -10.21 10.27
N VAL A 602 -0.87 -9.53 10.60
CA VAL A 602 -1.33 -9.38 11.98
C VAL A 602 -2.69 -10.02 12.15
N TYR A 603 -2.79 -10.84 13.17
CA TYR A 603 -3.98 -11.57 13.57
C TYR A 603 -4.44 -11.13 14.96
N GLU A 604 -5.70 -11.42 15.29
CA GLU A 604 -6.17 -11.53 16.66
C GLU A 604 -6.48 -12.99 16.96
N ALA A 605 -6.07 -13.48 18.14
CA ALA A 605 -6.34 -14.82 18.63
C ALA A 605 -6.90 -14.79 20.05
N ARG A 606 -7.87 -15.64 20.37
CA ARG A 606 -8.39 -15.77 21.75
C ARG A 606 -7.24 -16.22 22.67
N LYS A 607 -7.15 -15.64 23.88
CA LYS A 607 -6.00 -15.81 24.80
C LYS A 607 -5.59 -17.26 25.07
N ASP A 608 -6.56 -18.18 25.10
CA ASP A 608 -6.35 -19.59 25.39
C ASP A 608 -5.77 -20.41 24.23
N ILE A 609 -5.75 -19.86 23.00
CA ILE A 609 -5.19 -20.53 21.81
C ILE A 609 -3.96 -19.81 21.23
N VAL A 610 -3.46 -18.76 21.88
CA VAL A 610 -2.42 -17.89 21.30
C VAL A 610 -1.15 -18.67 20.96
N ASN A 611 -0.73 -19.60 21.81
CA ASN A 611 0.50 -20.36 21.58
C ASN A 611 0.37 -21.29 20.38
N GLU A 612 -0.73 -22.05 20.32
CA GLU A 612 -1.04 -22.96 19.22
C GLU A 612 -1.25 -22.20 17.90
N ALA A 613 -1.88 -21.02 17.97
CA ALA A 613 -2.05 -20.14 16.83
C ALA A 613 -0.72 -19.61 16.30
N LYS A 614 0.22 -19.22 17.17
CA LYS A 614 1.55 -18.76 16.77
C LYS A 614 2.33 -19.86 16.04
N GLU A 615 2.36 -21.07 16.60
CA GLU A 615 3.04 -22.21 15.98
C GLU A 615 2.41 -22.58 14.63
N PHE A 616 1.08 -22.52 14.53
CA PHE A 616 0.36 -22.75 13.28
C PHE A 616 0.72 -21.71 12.21
N ILE A 617 0.66 -20.42 12.56
CA ILE A 617 0.96 -19.30 11.64
C ILE A 617 2.41 -19.38 11.17
N GLU A 618 3.36 -19.57 12.10
CA GLU A 618 4.78 -19.70 11.79
C GLU A 618 5.01 -20.83 10.78
N ARG A 619 4.46 -22.02 11.06
CA ARG A 619 4.58 -23.18 10.20
C ARG A 619 4.02 -22.92 8.80
N GLN A 620 2.82 -22.35 8.69
CA GLN A 620 2.22 -22.08 7.37
C GLN A 620 2.99 -21.03 6.58
N MET A 621 3.49 -19.97 7.23
CA MET A 621 4.33 -18.97 6.57
C MET A 621 5.65 -19.57 6.08
N VAL A 622 6.33 -20.39 6.91
CA VAL A 622 7.54 -21.09 6.48
C VAL A 622 7.26 -21.97 5.26
N LEU A 623 6.22 -22.81 5.30
CA LEU A 623 5.84 -23.68 4.19
C LEU A 623 5.50 -22.90 2.90
N ALA A 624 4.79 -21.79 3.03
CA ALA A 624 4.46 -20.92 1.90
C ALA A 624 5.73 -20.33 1.24
N GLY A 625 6.74 -19.99 2.04
CA GLY A 625 8.03 -19.55 1.51
C GLY A 625 8.85 -20.67 0.89
N GLU A 626 8.92 -21.82 1.56
CA GLU A 626 9.61 -23.01 1.07
C GLU A 626 9.01 -23.57 -0.22
N ALA A 627 7.76 -23.21 -0.56
CA ALA A 627 7.17 -23.53 -1.86
C ALA A 627 8.02 -23.01 -3.04
N PHE A 628 8.79 -21.93 -2.84
CA PHE A 628 9.56 -21.25 -3.90
C PHE A 628 11.03 -21.06 -3.57
N VAL A 629 11.38 -20.74 -2.32
CA VAL A 629 12.76 -20.63 -1.85
C VAL A 629 13.24 -22.03 -1.46
N LYS A 630 14.30 -22.53 -2.09
CA LYS A 630 14.71 -23.95 -1.96
C LYS A 630 16.09 -24.14 -1.33
N LYS A 631 16.97 -23.16 -1.46
CA LYS A 631 18.37 -23.23 -1.03
C LYS A 631 18.62 -22.52 0.29
N VAL A 632 17.72 -21.61 0.68
CA VAL A 632 17.89 -20.74 1.85
C VAL A 632 16.73 -20.97 2.82
N PRO A 633 16.99 -21.16 4.12
CA PRO A 633 15.94 -21.37 5.10
C PRO A 633 15.08 -20.11 5.25
N VAL A 634 13.75 -20.29 5.12
CA VAL A 634 12.78 -19.22 5.38
C VAL A 634 12.56 -19.13 6.89
N LYS A 635 12.68 -17.92 7.44
CA LYS A 635 12.45 -17.64 8.87
C LYS A 635 11.33 -16.63 9.05
N VAL A 636 10.51 -16.85 10.07
CA VAL A 636 9.37 -16.00 10.42
C VAL A 636 9.52 -15.61 11.88
N GLY A 637 9.43 -14.31 12.18
CA GLY A 637 9.37 -13.83 13.55
C GLY A 637 7.92 -13.73 13.98
N VAL A 638 7.54 -14.43 15.06
CA VAL A 638 6.17 -14.39 15.60
C VAL A 638 6.16 -13.86 17.03
N LYS A 639 5.37 -12.82 17.27
CA LYS A 639 5.17 -12.20 18.58
C LYS A 639 3.69 -12.09 18.90
N SER A 640 3.34 -12.03 20.18
CA SER A 640 1.99 -11.74 20.61
C SER A 640 1.95 -10.77 21.78
N GLY A 641 0.85 -10.03 21.89
CA GLY A 641 0.64 -9.09 22.97
C GLY A 641 -0.74 -8.43 22.89
N PRO A 642 -1.06 -7.53 23.84
CA PRO A 642 -2.37 -6.86 23.88
C PRO A 642 -2.52 -5.77 22.81
N TYR A 643 -1.45 -5.44 22.09
CA TYR A 643 -1.42 -4.42 21.05
C TYR A 643 -0.46 -4.80 19.92
N TRP A 644 -0.50 -4.05 18.83
CA TRP A 644 0.32 -4.33 17.65
C TRP A 644 1.78 -3.99 17.93
N GLU A 645 2.63 -5.00 18.07
CA GLU A 645 4.07 -4.88 18.23
C GLU A 645 4.83 -5.49 17.04
N LYS A 646 6.05 -5.00 16.78
CA LYS A 646 6.99 -5.61 15.83
C LYS A 646 8.08 -6.40 16.52
#